data_AF-A0A2G2G002-F1
#
_entry.id   AF-A0A2G2G002-F1
#
_cell.length_a   1.000
_cell.length_b   1.000
_cell.length_c   1.000
_cell.angle_alpha   90.00
_cell.angle_beta   90.00
_cell.angle_gamma   90.00
#
_symmetry.space_group_name_H-M   'P 1'
#
loop_
_entity.id
_entity.type
_entity.pdbx_description
1 polymer ?
#
loop_
_entity_poly.entity_id
_entity_poly.type
_entity_poly.pdbx_seq_one_letter_code
_entity_poly.pdbx_strand_id
1 'polypeptide(L)'
;MLPKNMNTDMILNEKVRHKLENPTLMHSFILENKGDVKAIKNVIMNLPSKEKGYVFETFIAVLYEKNGYVTAIEGGKNDGGADVLVYAPENLSRPFKIIQTKNQNTPLDYDDTRTELRKFEEIASKRHNCHEFEIICSSGFVKNAIALQHHHMSLKSWSDISKLLATYGQCSGSPTLQLNAHNQDTFDKASQLLKTYQRVSIVQATGTGKRYLVGKALLERADKKALFLSPSLHINEQQKRLVRPLNNVTYLTYSGLMSHDVFDNKYDFIVLDEFHRIGNAEWRKAFDKLMSCHKKTKVLGVTATPIRFLDDNRDMRTEIFNDICANELSLEEAIVRKILLAPKYISGLFDIDAIKRGMLDNVAKNKSINDLEKEKLIGKTESMCLDWSKTRGVPELLDKHLPSMNGKYMIFCESEEQLINIVDDVCKWFRQAAKKKGDKYVRVEHYIAHSNLNKQDLKSDFKKFKSASTDKGIHLMFSINMFNEGLHLDGVNCVMMLRKTQSPIVYLQQMGRCLSSGSSVQPIIFDLVDNAENTGCHSFKKRLTEALGKENKRRTKDGLEKTVVDCQIIDEIRDVRAVLKSLAVRLGGWNIGLSALKQYIAEQGDALVAQSYKTDDGFELGPWVDSRRRDFKKNNLGVAKVAELNELGFIWDAETYNWQQGICHFENYIAKQGDALVPLTYKADDGFELGTWVSSRRSAFKNNILGIAKVSELDELGFIWDAEAYNWQQVIAHLKDYIAKNGDTLVPLNYISYDGYALGQWVGSRRHDYQQNSLRDAKVSELNELGFVWNTEVYNWLQGIGFLKIFFAKQGHALVAKSYKTDNGFALGSWVGMRRVDFKKNNLVAVKVTELNELGFIWDAETYNWEQGVSHLDDYIAKQGNALVAQSYKTDDGFPLGSWVNSRRIKFNKNSLDATKVAELNALGFIWDAETYSWQEGIGHLKNYIAIQGDSLVTKIYKTDNGFPLGSWVRSRRSAFNKNRLVAVKVAELNELGFVWDIDAYNWLQGIGHLKNYIATEGDSLVKQSYKTGDGFPLGKWVNMRRDSFKKNRLEASKVAELNELGFVWKVL
;
A
#
# COMPACT_ATOMS: atom_id res chain seq x y z
N MET A 1 41.82 26.92 -40.19
CA MET A 1 41.23 27.91 -39.27
C MET A 1 39.96 28.43 -39.90
N LEU A 2 38.79 28.20 -39.30
CA LEU A 2 37.52 28.78 -39.72
C LEU A 2 37.08 29.85 -38.69
N PRO A 3 36.41 30.93 -39.10
CA PRO A 3 36.26 32.15 -38.30
C PRO A 3 35.24 31.98 -37.19
N LYS A 4 35.53 32.58 -36.02
CA LYS A 4 34.57 32.80 -34.94
C LYS A 4 33.54 33.82 -35.39
N ASN A 5 32.26 33.54 -35.12
CA ASN A 5 31.06 34.35 -35.36
C ASN A 5 30.33 34.03 -36.69
N MET A 6 29.43 33.05 -36.63
CA MET A 6 28.24 33.06 -37.48
C MET A 6 26.98 32.76 -36.65
N ASN A 7 26.01 33.64 -36.84
CA ASN A 7 24.65 33.63 -36.33
C ASN A 7 23.98 32.25 -36.44
N THR A 8 23.18 31.91 -35.45
CA THR A 8 22.52 30.61 -35.27
C THR A 8 21.22 30.45 -36.09
N ASP A 9 20.92 31.38 -37.00
CA ASP A 9 19.72 31.33 -37.85
C ASP A 9 20.09 31.47 -39.33
N MET A 10 20.57 30.37 -39.93
CA MET A 10 20.57 30.19 -41.38
C MET A 10 20.68 28.70 -41.69
N ILE A 11 19.57 28.14 -42.20
CA ILE A 11 19.45 26.98 -43.09
C ILE A 11 20.72 26.10 -43.12
N LEU A 12 20.66 24.94 -42.46
CA LEU A 12 21.61 23.84 -42.66
C LEU A 12 21.69 23.53 -44.17
N ASN A 13 22.72 24.05 -44.83
CA ASN A 13 22.95 23.92 -46.27
C ASN A 13 22.89 22.44 -46.71
N GLU A 14 22.30 22.14 -47.87
CA GLU A 14 22.23 20.79 -48.46
C GLU A 14 23.60 20.06 -48.51
N LYS A 15 24.70 20.81 -48.59
CA LYS A 15 26.07 20.29 -48.54
C LYS A 15 26.49 19.74 -47.16
N VAL A 16 25.97 20.28 -46.05
CA VAL A 16 26.22 19.76 -44.70
C VAL A 16 25.35 18.53 -44.45
N ARG A 17 24.12 18.54 -44.97
CA ARG A 17 23.15 17.45 -44.93
C ARG A 17 23.69 16.17 -45.59
N HIS A 18 24.13 16.24 -46.84
CA HIS A 18 24.69 15.09 -47.57
C HIS A 18 26.00 14.56 -46.94
N LYS A 19 26.72 15.40 -46.19
CA LYS A 19 27.91 14.99 -45.41
C LYS A 19 27.54 14.18 -44.17
N LEU A 20 26.37 14.38 -43.56
CA LEU A 20 26.00 13.71 -42.32
C LEU A 20 25.26 12.38 -42.55
N GLU A 21 24.68 12.16 -43.73
CA GLU A 21 24.07 10.88 -44.10
C GLU A 21 25.11 9.82 -44.52
N ASN A 22 26.32 10.24 -44.88
CA ASN A 22 27.41 9.34 -45.28
C ASN A 22 28.30 8.99 -44.06
N PRO A 23 28.46 7.70 -43.69
CA PRO A 23 29.24 7.31 -42.52
C PRO A 23 30.69 7.84 -42.50
N THR A 24 31.35 7.91 -43.65
CA THR A 24 32.73 8.41 -43.78
C THR A 24 32.81 9.91 -43.52
N LEU A 25 31.85 10.68 -44.04
CA LEU A 25 31.80 12.13 -43.85
C LEU A 25 31.30 12.51 -42.44
N MET A 26 30.40 11.70 -41.85
CA MET A 26 30.01 11.78 -40.44
C MET A 26 31.22 11.55 -39.51
N HIS A 27 32.08 10.56 -39.83
CA HIS A 27 33.31 10.33 -39.09
C HIS A 27 34.23 11.57 -39.09
N SER A 28 34.44 12.19 -40.25
CA SER A 28 35.21 13.44 -40.37
C SER A 28 34.59 14.57 -39.56
N PHE A 29 33.27 14.73 -39.60
CA PHE A 29 32.55 15.73 -38.80
C PHE A 29 32.78 15.55 -37.29
N ILE A 30 32.66 14.32 -36.77
CA ILE A 30 32.88 14.04 -35.34
C ILE A 30 34.35 14.31 -34.97
N LEU A 31 35.32 13.91 -35.80
CA LEU A 31 36.74 14.15 -35.55
C LEU A 31 37.09 15.63 -35.47
N GLU A 32 36.57 16.44 -36.39
CA GLU A 32 36.80 17.89 -36.44
C GLU A 32 36.21 18.63 -35.23
N ASN A 33 35.10 18.11 -34.68
CA ASN A 33 34.33 18.77 -33.62
C ASN A 33 34.42 18.06 -32.25
N LYS A 34 35.26 17.02 -32.09
CA LYS A 34 35.33 16.19 -30.86
C LYS A 34 35.61 16.98 -29.58
N GLY A 35 36.22 18.16 -29.69
CA GLY A 35 36.50 19.06 -28.57
C GLY A 35 35.30 19.91 -28.11
N ASP A 36 34.23 19.98 -28.90
CA ASP A 36 33.01 20.73 -28.59
C ASP A 36 31.75 19.85 -28.73
N VAL A 37 31.49 19.08 -27.68
CA VAL A 37 30.32 18.18 -27.58
C VAL A 37 29.00 18.96 -27.68
N LYS A 38 28.96 20.25 -27.28
CA LYS A 38 27.75 21.07 -27.38
C LYS A 38 27.46 21.46 -28.82
N ALA A 39 28.48 21.79 -29.61
CA ALA A 39 28.33 22.06 -31.04
C ALA A 39 27.81 20.83 -31.80
N ILE A 40 28.38 19.64 -31.54
CA ILE A 40 27.89 18.38 -32.12
C ILE A 40 26.41 18.16 -31.78
N LYS A 41 26.03 18.36 -30.51
CA LYS A 41 24.63 18.23 -30.08
C LYS A 41 23.70 19.15 -30.86
N ASN A 42 24.04 20.44 -30.97
CA ASN A 42 23.19 21.41 -31.62
C ASN A 42 22.97 21.09 -33.10
N VAL A 43 24.02 20.64 -33.81
CA VAL A 43 23.91 20.27 -35.23
C VAL A 43 23.00 19.05 -35.41
N ILE A 44 23.20 17.99 -34.63
CA ILE A 44 22.42 16.74 -34.74
C ILE A 44 20.95 16.93 -34.33
N MET A 45 20.66 17.84 -33.40
CA MET A 45 19.31 18.08 -32.89
C MET A 45 18.46 19.00 -33.77
N ASN A 46 19.08 19.93 -34.49
CA ASN A 46 18.38 20.94 -35.28
C ASN A 46 18.15 20.55 -36.75
N LEU A 47 18.32 19.26 -37.09
CA LEU A 47 18.06 18.75 -38.44
C LEU A 47 16.55 18.68 -38.75
N PRO A 48 16.13 18.82 -40.03
CA PRO A 48 14.74 18.69 -40.45
C PRO A 48 14.14 17.33 -40.12
N SER A 49 12.86 17.30 -39.72
CA SER A 49 12.18 16.12 -39.16
C SER A 49 12.15 14.88 -40.07
N LYS A 50 12.24 15.06 -41.40
CA LYS A 50 12.17 13.95 -42.37
C LYS A 50 13.44 13.07 -42.40
N GLU A 51 14.59 13.62 -42.02
CA GLU A 51 15.90 12.92 -42.09
C GLU A 51 16.63 12.87 -40.75
N LYS A 52 16.14 13.61 -39.77
CA LYS A 52 16.66 13.67 -38.41
C LYS A 52 16.79 12.28 -37.74
N GLY A 53 15.96 11.31 -38.12
CA GLY A 53 16.06 9.90 -37.68
C GLY A 53 17.30 9.22 -38.26
N TYR A 54 17.36 9.03 -39.57
CA TYR A 54 18.44 8.33 -40.27
C TYR A 54 19.84 8.92 -40.01
N VAL A 55 19.97 10.24 -39.93
CA VAL A 55 21.25 10.89 -39.59
C VAL A 55 21.67 10.56 -38.15
N PHE A 56 20.72 10.44 -37.22
CA PHE A 56 21.01 10.08 -35.84
C PHE A 56 21.42 8.60 -35.72
N GLU A 57 20.77 7.71 -36.46
CA GLU A 57 21.15 6.30 -36.57
C GLU A 57 22.58 6.16 -37.09
N THR A 58 22.90 6.88 -38.17
CA THR A 58 24.25 6.93 -38.76
C THR A 58 25.29 7.46 -37.77
N PHE A 59 24.96 8.52 -37.04
CA PHE A 59 25.82 9.08 -35.99
C PHE A 59 26.11 8.06 -34.89
N ILE A 60 25.10 7.35 -34.39
CA ILE A 60 25.26 6.31 -33.36
C ILE A 60 26.09 5.13 -33.90
N ALA A 61 25.81 4.65 -35.12
CA ALA A 61 26.57 3.57 -35.73
C ALA A 61 28.07 3.89 -35.82
N VAL A 62 28.42 5.07 -36.36
CA VAL A 62 29.82 5.53 -36.46
C VAL A 62 30.48 5.67 -35.09
N LEU A 63 29.75 6.15 -34.07
CA LEU A 63 30.27 6.22 -32.70
C LEU A 63 30.68 4.84 -32.16
N TYR A 64 29.85 3.82 -32.36
CA TYR A 64 30.15 2.46 -31.91
C TYR A 64 31.28 1.84 -32.74
N GLU A 65 31.27 2.02 -34.07
CA GLU A 65 32.31 1.50 -34.95
C GLU A 65 33.70 2.01 -34.55
N LYS A 66 33.83 3.32 -34.33
CA LYS A 66 35.10 3.96 -33.94
C LYS A 66 35.46 3.79 -32.46
N ASN A 67 34.63 3.09 -31.70
CA ASN A 67 34.94 2.61 -30.34
C ASN A 67 35.24 1.09 -30.32
N GLY A 68 35.48 0.47 -31.48
CA GLY A 68 35.98 -0.89 -31.59
C GLY A 68 34.92 -1.96 -31.81
N TYR A 69 33.72 -1.59 -32.24
CA TYR A 69 32.66 -2.52 -32.64
C TYR A 69 32.50 -2.55 -34.17
N VAL A 70 31.72 -3.50 -34.68
CA VAL A 70 31.26 -3.48 -36.07
C VAL A 70 29.76 -3.16 -36.04
N THR A 71 29.27 -2.28 -36.92
CA THR A 71 27.87 -1.84 -36.90
C THR A 71 27.20 -2.00 -38.25
N ALA A 72 25.90 -2.32 -38.25
CA ALA A 72 25.03 -2.28 -39.43
C ALA A 72 23.79 -1.42 -39.12
N ILE A 73 23.35 -0.62 -40.08
CA ILE A 73 22.16 0.25 -39.97
C ILE A 73 21.01 -0.44 -40.71
N GLU A 74 19.88 -0.65 -40.04
CA GLU A 74 18.65 -1.23 -40.63
C GLU A 74 17.48 -0.24 -40.74
N GLY A 75 17.53 0.88 -40.00
CA GLY A 75 16.39 1.75 -39.70
C GLY A 75 15.39 2.03 -40.84
N GLY A 76 14.10 2.02 -40.51
CA GLY A 76 13.01 2.26 -41.47
C GLY A 76 11.63 1.76 -41.00
N LYS A 77 10.56 1.96 -41.78
CA LYS A 77 9.17 1.64 -41.35
C LYS A 77 8.92 0.18 -40.88
N ASN A 78 9.80 -0.77 -41.20
CA ASN A 78 9.66 -2.21 -40.90
C ASN A 78 10.86 -2.80 -40.11
N ASP A 79 11.68 -1.96 -39.49
CA ASP A 79 12.85 -2.39 -38.71
C ASP A 79 12.47 -3.26 -37.49
N GLY A 80 11.23 -3.18 -37.03
CA GLY A 80 10.75 -3.95 -35.89
C GLY A 80 11.40 -3.53 -34.57
N GLY A 81 11.88 -2.29 -34.48
CA GLY A 81 12.56 -1.76 -33.30
C GLY A 81 14.08 -1.96 -33.28
N ALA A 82 14.71 -2.15 -34.45
CA ALA A 82 16.15 -2.36 -34.61
C ALA A 82 16.78 -1.36 -35.59
N ASP A 83 17.18 -0.19 -35.11
CA ASP A 83 17.77 0.82 -35.99
C ASP A 83 19.25 0.52 -36.30
N VAL A 84 20.01 0.13 -35.27
CA VAL A 84 21.46 -0.16 -35.38
C VAL A 84 21.78 -1.49 -34.71
N LEU A 85 22.39 -2.38 -35.49
CA LEU A 85 22.93 -3.65 -35.01
C LEU A 85 24.41 -3.49 -34.68
N VAL A 86 24.81 -3.86 -33.47
CA VAL A 86 26.21 -3.78 -33.03
C VAL A 86 26.76 -5.18 -32.84
N TYR A 87 27.91 -5.46 -33.44
CA TYR A 87 28.63 -6.73 -33.41
C TYR A 87 29.95 -6.56 -32.66
N ALA A 88 30.28 -7.56 -31.84
CA ALA A 88 31.59 -7.63 -31.21
C ALA A 88 32.63 -8.15 -32.23
N PRO A 89 33.86 -7.61 -32.28
CA PRO A 89 34.87 -8.06 -33.24
C PRO A 89 35.19 -9.56 -33.15
N GLU A 90 35.03 -10.14 -31.96
CA GLU A 90 35.30 -11.57 -31.72
C GLU A 90 34.15 -12.47 -32.23
N ASN A 91 32.98 -11.91 -32.52
CA ASN A 91 31.82 -12.67 -33.01
C ASN A 91 30.95 -11.84 -33.96
N LEU A 92 31.20 -11.99 -35.27
CA LEU A 92 30.44 -11.33 -36.33
C LEU A 92 29.20 -12.11 -36.79
N SER A 93 28.99 -13.33 -36.29
CA SER A 93 27.88 -14.20 -36.72
C SER A 93 26.52 -13.77 -36.18
N ARG A 94 26.51 -12.93 -35.14
CA ARG A 94 25.29 -12.41 -34.51
C ARG A 94 25.55 -11.05 -33.85
N PRO A 95 24.56 -10.16 -33.79
CA PRO A 95 24.73 -8.89 -33.09
C PRO A 95 24.90 -9.13 -31.60
N PHE A 96 25.88 -8.44 -31.02
CA PHE A 96 26.10 -8.32 -29.59
C PHE A 96 24.94 -7.55 -28.92
N LYS A 97 24.38 -6.55 -29.61
CA LYS A 97 23.32 -5.69 -29.09
C LYS A 97 22.51 -5.06 -30.23
N ILE A 98 21.21 -4.88 -30.01
CA ILE A 98 20.32 -4.11 -30.89
C ILE A 98 20.07 -2.74 -30.25
N ILE A 99 20.21 -1.68 -31.04
CA ILE A 99 19.98 -0.30 -30.60
C ILE A 99 18.79 0.29 -31.34
N GLN A 100 17.80 0.75 -30.58
CA GLN A 100 16.77 1.70 -31.06
C GLN A 100 17.23 3.12 -30.73
N THR A 101 17.22 3.98 -31.73
CA THR A 101 17.54 5.39 -31.58
C THR A 101 16.27 6.23 -31.64
N LYS A 102 16.18 7.28 -30.80
CA LYS A 102 15.07 8.24 -30.81
C LYS A 102 15.64 9.65 -30.76
N ASN A 103 15.47 10.39 -31.86
CA ASN A 103 15.92 11.77 -31.99
C ASN A 103 14.74 12.75 -31.89
N GLN A 104 14.28 13.01 -30.68
CA GLN A 104 13.12 13.86 -30.41
C GLN A 104 13.41 14.92 -29.34
N ASN A 105 12.66 16.01 -29.35
CA ASN A 105 12.91 17.17 -28.48
C ASN A 105 12.39 16.97 -27.06
N THR A 106 11.46 16.03 -26.86
CA THR A 106 10.87 15.69 -25.55
C THR A 106 11.40 14.35 -25.05
N PRO A 107 11.67 14.20 -23.74
CA PRO A 107 12.04 12.90 -23.18
C PRO A 107 11.02 11.80 -23.51
N LEU A 108 11.51 10.58 -23.74
CA LEU A 108 10.65 9.43 -24.03
C LEU A 108 9.85 9.07 -22.76
N ASP A 109 8.54 8.90 -22.89
CA ASP A 109 7.67 8.54 -21.78
C ASP A 109 7.63 7.01 -21.55
N TYR A 110 6.84 6.58 -20.56
CA TYR A 110 6.74 5.17 -20.20
C TYR A 110 6.08 4.31 -21.29
N ASP A 111 5.01 4.81 -21.92
CA ASP A 111 4.22 4.05 -22.89
C ASP A 111 4.95 3.91 -24.22
N ASP A 112 5.65 4.97 -24.65
CA ASP A 112 6.53 4.96 -25.82
C ASP A 112 7.70 4.00 -25.61
N THR A 113 8.38 4.08 -24.45
CA THR A 113 9.50 3.19 -24.11
C THR A 113 9.05 1.73 -24.08
N ARG A 114 7.87 1.46 -23.49
CA ARG A 114 7.26 0.12 -23.47
C ARG A 114 6.94 -0.37 -24.88
N THR A 115 6.43 0.49 -25.75
CA THR A 115 6.09 0.12 -27.14
C THR A 115 7.32 -0.33 -27.92
N GLU A 116 8.45 0.35 -27.73
CA GLU A 116 9.71 -0.07 -28.36
C GLU A 116 10.26 -1.38 -27.77
N LEU A 117 10.12 -1.61 -26.46
CA LEU A 117 10.43 -2.92 -25.86
C LEU A 117 9.61 -4.05 -26.49
N ARG A 118 8.30 -3.84 -26.69
CA ARG A 118 7.43 -4.85 -27.30
C ARG A 118 7.85 -5.19 -28.72
N LYS A 119 8.14 -4.18 -29.54
CA LYS A 119 8.65 -4.39 -30.91
C LYS A 119 9.94 -5.22 -30.90
N PHE A 120 10.86 -4.90 -30.00
CA PHE A 120 12.09 -5.66 -29.84
C PHE A 120 11.81 -7.13 -29.47
N GLU A 121 11.02 -7.40 -28.44
CA GLU A 121 10.75 -8.77 -27.97
C GLU A 121 9.95 -9.61 -28.98
N GLU A 122 8.99 -8.99 -29.67
CA GLU A 122 8.09 -9.65 -30.61
C GLU A 122 8.76 -9.90 -31.98
N ILE A 123 9.60 -8.96 -32.44
CA ILE A 123 10.16 -8.93 -33.80
C ILE A 123 11.69 -8.99 -33.81
N ALA A 124 12.38 -7.92 -33.37
CA ALA A 124 13.83 -7.76 -33.59
C ALA A 124 14.67 -8.85 -32.92
N SER A 125 14.33 -9.21 -31.68
CA SER A 125 15.06 -10.22 -30.91
C SER A 125 15.05 -11.59 -31.60
N LYS A 126 13.90 -11.98 -32.17
CA LYS A 126 13.74 -13.25 -32.89
C LYS A 126 14.41 -13.21 -34.27
N ARG A 127 14.26 -12.10 -34.99
CA ARG A 127 14.84 -11.90 -36.33
C ARG A 127 16.36 -12.01 -36.30
N HIS A 128 16.99 -11.39 -35.31
CA HIS A 128 18.45 -11.25 -35.22
C HIS A 128 19.12 -12.18 -34.19
N ASN A 129 18.33 -13.04 -33.54
CA ASN A 129 18.80 -13.94 -32.47
C ASN A 129 19.66 -13.22 -31.41
N CYS A 130 19.17 -12.08 -30.94
CA CYS A 130 19.85 -11.21 -29.98
C CYS A 130 18.91 -10.84 -28.84
N HIS A 131 19.42 -10.89 -27.60
CA HIS A 131 18.63 -10.66 -26.39
C HIS A 131 18.98 -9.36 -25.67
N GLU A 132 20.02 -8.64 -26.11
CA GLU A 132 20.43 -7.37 -25.52
C GLU A 132 19.84 -6.20 -26.33
N PHE A 133 19.05 -5.37 -25.65
CA PHE A 133 18.37 -4.21 -26.25
C PHE A 133 18.78 -2.90 -25.58
N GLU A 134 18.95 -1.87 -26.39
CA GLU A 134 19.31 -0.53 -25.92
C GLU A 134 18.49 0.53 -26.63
N ILE A 135 17.93 1.46 -25.87
CA ILE A 135 17.28 2.65 -26.42
C ILE A 135 18.17 3.85 -26.15
N ILE A 136 18.56 4.55 -27.20
CA ILE A 136 19.31 5.81 -27.12
C ILE A 136 18.36 6.95 -27.47
N CYS A 137 17.98 7.73 -26.46
CA CYS A 137 17.15 8.91 -26.65
C CYS A 137 17.97 10.19 -26.49
N SER A 138 17.90 11.04 -27.50
CA SER A 138 18.71 12.26 -27.56
C SER A 138 18.31 13.30 -26.49
N SER A 139 17.03 13.34 -26.11
CA SER A 139 16.46 14.18 -25.03
C SER A 139 16.31 13.48 -23.68
N GLY A 140 16.60 12.17 -23.60
CA GLY A 140 16.52 11.37 -22.38
C GLY A 140 15.14 10.74 -22.14
N PHE A 141 14.87 10.38 -20.88
CA PHE A 141 13.69 9.59 -20.48
C PHE A 141 13.01 10.20 -19.25
N VAL A 142 11.70 10.02 -19.13
CA VAL A 142 10.96 10.35 -17.91
C VAL A 142 11.35 9.36 -16.80
N LYS A 143 11.34 9.81 -15.53
CA LYS A 143 11.82 9.01 -14.38
C LYS A 143 11.14 7.64 -14.23
N ASN A 144 9.86 7.52 -14.60
CA ASN A 144 9.12 6.26 -14.55
C ASN A 144 9.54 5.27 -15.67
N ALA A 145 9.92 5.74 -16.86
CA ALA A 145 10.41 4.90 -17.95
C ALA A 145 11.69 4.13 -17.57
N ILE A 146 12.52 4.68 -16.66
CA ILE A 146 13.72 4.02 -16.12
C ILE A 146 13.38 2.67 -15.46
N ALA A 147 12.17 2.51 -14.90
CA ALA A 147 11.75 1.24 -14.29
C ALA A 147 11.71 0.07 -15.30
N LEU A 148 11.53 0.35 -16.60
CA LEU A 148 11.52 -0.68 -17.66
C LEU A 148 12.88 -1.34 -17.89
N GLN A 149 13.99 -0.75 -17.39
CA GLN A 149 15.32 -1.40 -17.42
C GLN A 149 15.36 -2.74 -16.70
N HIS A 150 14.39 -3.02 -15.82
CA HIS A 150 14.21 -4.34 -15.22
C HIS A 150 14.00 -5.45 -16.28
N HIS A 151 13.42 -5.13 -17.45
CA HIS A 151 13.18 -6.08 -18.54
C HIS A 151 14.39 -6.31 -19.46
N HIS A 152 15.61 -6.22 -18.92
CA HIS A 152 16.86 -6.50 -19.64
C HIS A 152 17.09 -5.59 -20.86
N MET A 153 16.80 -4.29 -20.68
CA MET A 153 17.14 -3.23 -21.65
C MET A 153 17.98 -2.12 -21.02
N SER A 154 18.81 -1.44 -21.81
CA SER A 154 19.52 -0.23 -21.39
C SER A 154 18.89 1.02 -21.97
N LEU A 155 18.74 2.07 -21.15
CA LEU A 155 18.27 3.38 -21.58
C LEU A 155 19.46 4.36 -21.49
N LYS A 156 19.84 4.97 -22.60
CA LYS A 156 20.97 5.92 -22.67
C LYS A 156 20.54 7.29 -23.17
N SER A 157 21.09 8.32 -22.54
CA SER A 157 20.81 9.70 -22.90
C SER A 157 22.04 10.38 -23.51
N TRP A 158 21.92 11.68 -23.82
CA TRP A 158 23.04 12.47 -24.33
C TRP A 158 24.28 12.45 -23.40
N SER A 159 24.10 12.28 -22.08
CA SER A 159 25.25 12.15 -21.17
C SER A 159 26.12 10.95 -21.50
N ASP A 160 25.51 9.85 -21.96
CA ASP A 160 26.22 8.61 -22.28
C ASP A 160 26.84 8.68 -23.68
N ILE A 161 26.16 9.32 -24.62
CA ILE A 161 26.75 9.70 -25.92
C ILE A 161 28.00 10.56 -25.70
N SER A 162 27.95 11.51 -24.76
CA SER A 162 29.09 12.37 -24.44
C SER A 162 30.29 11.58 -23.90
N LYS A 163 30.05 10.51 -23.13
CA LYS A 163 31.11 9.58 -22.68
C LYS A 163 31.72 8.82 -23.86
N LEU A 164 30.90 8.33 -24.80
CA LEU A 164 31.38 7.65 -26.01
C LEU A 164 32.16 8.58 -26.95
N LEU A 165 31.77 9.86 -27.01
CA LEU A 165 32.50 10.91 -27.72
C LEU A 165 33.86 11.21 -27.08
N ALA A 166 33.95 11.18 -25.76
CA ALA A 166 35.21 11.40 -25.04
C ALA A 166 36.27 10.32 -25.34
N THR A 167 35.83 9.08 -25.59
CA THR A 167 36.70 7.94 -25.95
C THR A 167 36.83 7.73 -27.46
N TYR A 168 36.18 8.56 -28.27
CA TYR A 168 36.08 8.40 -29.72
C TYR A 168 37.45 8.42 -30.40
N GLY A 169 37.76 7.34 -31.15
CA GLY A 169 39.00 7.20 -31.91
C GLY A 169 40.27 6.97 -31.07
N GLN A 170 40.16 6.84 -29.73
CA GLN A 170 41.30 6.53 -28.86
C GLN A 170 41.64 5.02 -28.81
N CYS A 171 40.79 4.17 -29.41
CA CYS A 171 40.96 2.72 -29.40
C CYS A 171 41.58 2.21 -30.71
N SER A 172 42.89 1.98 -30.69
CA SER A 172 43.54 1.09 -31.66
C SER A 172 43.33 -0.38 -31.24
N GLY A 173 42.18 -0.95 -31.61
CA GLY A 173 42.03 -2.41 -31.73
C GLY A 173 41.40 -3.20 -30.58
N SER A 174 40.75 -2.59 -29.57
CA SER A 174 39.94 -3.34 -28.60
C SER A 174 38.71 -2.55 -28.14
N PRO A 175 37.52 -3.18 -28.05
CA PRO A 175 36.29 -2.51 -27.64
C PRO A 175 36.39 -1.99 -26.20
N THR A 176 35.81 -0.82 -25.96
CA THR A 176 35.68 -0.26 -24.59
C THR A 176 34.81 -1.19 -23.74
N LEU A 177 35.20 -1.46 -22.48
CA LEU A 177 34.46 -2.31 -21.54
C LEU A 177 33.01 -1.79 -21.39
N GLN A 178 32.06 -2.46 -22.05
CA GLN A 178 30.64 -2.20 -21.93
C GLN A 178 29.97 -3.25 -21.04
N LEU A 179 29.03 -2.79 -20.21
CA LEU A 179 28.20 -3.66 -19.40
C LEU A 179 26.92 -4.01 -20.18
N ASN A 180 26.47 -5.26 -20.04
CA ASN A 180 25.12 -5.68 -20.42
C ASN A 180 24.07 -4.92 -19.61
N ALA A 181 22.82 -4.89 -20.09
CA ALA A 181 21.75 -4.07 -19.52
C ALA A 181 21.58 -4.26 -18.01
N HIS A 182 21.52 -5.51 -17.52
CA HIS A 182 21.33 -5.81 -16.10
C HIS A 182 22.54 -5.42 -15.23
N ASN A 183 23.74 -5.49 -15.81
CA ASN A 183 24.96 -5.08 -15.12
C ASN A 183 25.05 -3.55 -15.05
N GLN A 184 24.66 -2.85 -16.12
CA GLN A 184 24.63 -1.39 -16.11
C GLN A 184 23.64 -0.87 -15.04
N ASP A 185 22.42 -1.42 -15.00
CA ASP A 185 21.43 -1.09 -13.95
C ASP A 185 21.97 -1.36 -12.53
N THR A 186 22.61 -2.52 -12.33
CA THR A 186 23.24 -2.85 -11.04
C THR A 186 24.35 -1.87 -10.68
N PHE A 187 25.18 -1.49 -11.65
CA PHE A 187 26.28 -0.55 -11.46
C PHE A 187 25.80 0.86 -11.12
N ASP A 188 24.75 1.33 -11.78
CA ASP A 188 24.18 2.66 -11.56
C ASP A 188 23.56 2.75 -10.16
N LYS A 189 22.80 1.72 -9.74
CA LYS A 189 22.27 1.58 -8.37
C LYS A 189 23.39 1.54 -7.34
N ALA A 190 24.43 0.74 -7.58
CA ALA A 190 25.57 0.66 -6.66
C ALA A 190 26.30 2.01 -6.54
N SER A 191 26.51 2.71 -7.66
CA SER A 191 27.13 4.02 -7.69
C SER A 191 26.28 5.08 -6.98
N GLN A 192 24.96 5.01 -7.07
CA GLN A 192 24.05 5.88 -6.32
C GLN A 192 24.12 5.59 -4.82
N LEU A 193 24.07 4.32 -4.41
CA LEU A 193 24.17 3.92 -3.00
C LEU A 193 25.52 4.28 -2.40
N LEU A 194 26.62 4.16 -3.15
CA LEU A 194 27.96 4.53 -2.69
C LEU A 194 28.12 6.04 -2.44
N LYS A 195 27.23 6.90 -2.96
CA LYS A 195 27.20 8.32 -2.58
C LYS A 195 26.74 8.49 -1.13
N THR A 196 25.72 7.72 -0.73
CA THR A 196 25.06 7.80 0.57
C THR A 196 25.73 6.92 1.62
N TYR A 197 25.97 5.66 1.29
CA TYR A 197 26.47 4.62 2.20
C TYR A 197 27.97 4.39 1.99
N GLN A 198 28.64 3.92 3.04
CA GLN A 198 30.06 3.59 2.98
C GLN A 198 30.30 2.21 2.37
N ARG A 199 29.42 1.26 2.64
CA ARG A 199 29.55 -0.14 2.21
C ARG A 199 28.30 -0.51 1.42
N VAL A 200 28.51 -1.09 0.25
CA VAL A 200 27.42 -1.54 -0.63
C VAL A 200 27.78 -2.94 -1.13
N SER A 201 26.85 -3.88 -1.02
CA SER A 201 26.98 -5.21 -1.62
C SER A 201 26.23 -5.31 -2.95
N ILE A 202 26.70 -6.21 -3.79
CA ILE A 202 26.03 -6.67 -5.01
C ILE A 202 25.93 -8.18 -4.92
N VAL A 203 24.71 -8.70 -5.05
CA VAL A 203 24.45 -10.14 -5.09
C VAL A 203 23.99 -10.49 -6.50
N GLN A 204 24.79 -11.25 -7.24
CA GLN A 204 24.45 -11.68 -8.59
C GLN A 204 24.94 -13.10 -8.87
N ALA A 205 24.10 -13.90 -9.51
CA ALA A 205 24.41 -15.28 -9.91
C ALA A 205 25.74 -15.42 -10.68
N THR A 206 26.35 -16.59 -10.58
CA THR A 206 27.50 -16.97 -11.42
C THR A 206 27.10 -16.97 -12.89
N GLY A 207 28.00 -16.49 -13.76
CA GLY A 207 27.74 -16.38 -15.20
C GLY A 207 27.14 -15.05 -15.67
N THR A 208 26.62 -14.20 -14.77
CA THR A 208 25.97 -12.92 -15.16
C THR A 208 26.94 -11.77 -15.45
N GLY A 209 28.24 -11.96 -15.25
CA GLY A 209 29.26 -10.92 -15.51
C GLY A 209 29.68 -10.07 -14.31
N LYS A 210 29.58 -10.55 -13.07
CA LYS A 210 30.11 -9.90 -11.84
C LYS A 210 31.50 -9.24 -12.00
N ARG A 211 32.40 -9.93 -12.69
CA ARG A 211 33.78 -9.46 -12.93
C ARG A 211 33.82 -8.16 -13.76
N TYR A 212 32.89 -8.01 -14.70
CA TYR A 212 32.73 -6.80 -15.52
C TYR A 212 32.24 -5.62 -14.68
N LEU A 213 31.34 -5.84 -13.71
CA LEU A 213 30.93 -4.81 -12.75
C LEU A 213 32.10 -4.26 -11.95
N VAL A 214 32.93 -5.16 -11.41
CA VAL A 214 34.16 -4.76 -10.69
C VAL A 214 35.11 -4.00 -11.60
N GLY A 215 35.32 -4.50 -12.83
CA GLY A 215 36.18 -3.83 -13.82
C GLY A 215 35.72 -2.41 -14.11
N LYS A 216 34.42 -2.21 -14.31
CA LYS A 216 33.82 -0.89 -14.52
C LYS A 216 33.97 0.01 -13.29
N ALA A 217 33.75 -0.51 -12.09
CA ALA A 217 33.88 0.23 -10.84
C ALA A 217 35.30 0.75 -10.58
N LEU A 218 36.31 -0.05 -10.94
CA LEU A 218 37.71 0.33 -10.87
C LEU A 218 38.08 1.36 -11.96
N LEU A 219 37.58 1.20 -13.19
CA LEU A 219 37.85 2.13 -14.30
C LEU A 219 37.28 3.53 -14.05
N GLU A 220 36.06 3.65 -13.51
CA GLU A 220 35.47 4.97 -13.19
C GLU A 220 36.17 5.68 -12.03
N ARG A 221 37.04 4.97 -11.30
CA ARG A 221 37.85 5.49 -10.20
C ARG A 221 39.34 5.29 -10.47
N ALA A 222 39.73 5.33 -11.75
CA ALA A 222 41.12 5.18 -12.16
C ALA A 222 42.05 6.29 -11.62
N ASP A 223 41.50 7.41 -11.15
CA ASP A 223 42.22 8.49 -10.48
C ASP A 223 42.42 8.27 -8.97
N LYS A 224 41.79 7.24 -8.38
CA LYS A 224 41.78 6.96 -6.93
C LYS A 224 42.63 5.74 -6.58
N LYS A 225 43.27 5.73 -5.40
CA LYS A 225 44.03 4.55 -4.96
C LYS A 225 43.07 3.49 -4.45
N ALA A 226 43.03 2.32 -5.10
CA ALA A 226 42.06 1.27 -4.78
C ALA A 226 42.72 -0.03 -4.32
N LEU A 227 42.03 -0.81 -3.49
CA LEU A 227 42.42 -2.14 -3.04
C LEU A 227 41.39 -3.17 -3.54
N PHE A 228 41.85 -4.20 -4.25
CA PHE A 228 41.04 -5.33 -4.68
C PHE A 228 41.43 -6.58 -3.89
N LEU A 229 40.46 -7.17 -3.20
CA LEU A 229 40.59 -8.40 -2.43
C LEU A 229 39.79 -9.53 -3.08
N SER A 230 40.42 -10.70 -3.21
CA SER A 230 39.76 -11.90 -3.73
C SER A 230 40.24 -13.19 -3.02
N PRO A 231 39.56 -14.32 -3.21
CA PRO A 231 40.00 -15.61 -2.65
C PRO A 231 41.31 -16.16 -3.22
N SER A 232 41.66 -15.83 -4.47
CA SER A 232 42.80 -16.45 -5.15
C SER A 232 43.57 -15.52 -6.07
N LEU A 233 44.88 -15.77 -6.21
CA LEU A 233 45.75 -15.05 -7.14
C LEU A 233 45.29 -15.17 -8.59
N HIS A 234 44.61 -16.27 -8.94
CA HIS A 234 44.08 -16.46 -10.29
C HIS A 234 42.98 -15.46 -10.63
N ILE A 235 42.08 -15.18 -9.68
CA ILE A 235 41.02 -14.16 -9.84
C ILE A 235 41.65 -12.78 -10.04
N ASN A 236 42.72 -12.47 -9.29
CA ASN A 236 43.46 -11.22 -9.45
C ASN A 236 44.05 -11.09 -10.87
N GLU A 237 44.73 -12.13 -11.36
CA GLU A 237 45.31 -12.13 -12.72
C GLU A 237 44.24 -12.03 -13.80
N GLN A 238 43.11 -12.69 -13.60
CA GLN A 238 41.95 -12.53 -14.45
C GLN A 238 41.48 -11.07 -14.43
N GLN A 239 41.19 -10.48 -13.27
CA GLN A 239 40.72 -9.10 -13.17
C GLN A 239 41.67 -8.11 -13.86
N LYS A 240 42.99 -8.26 -13.67
CA LYS A 240 44.02 -7.45 -14.34
C LYS A 240 44.02 -7.55 -15.86
N ARG A 241 43.60 -8.69 -16.43
CA ARG A 241 43.50 -8.89 -17.88
C ARG A 241 42.22 -8.32 -18.48
N LEU A 242 41.18 -8.08 -17.66
CA LEU A 242 39.89 -7.60 -18.15
C LEU A 242 39.93 -6.12 -18.55
N VAL A 243 40.69 -5.34 -17.79
CA VAL A 243 40.88 -3.90 -17.99
C VAL A 243 42.36 -3.64 -18.26
N ARG A 244 42.70 -2.50 -18.89
CA ARG A 244 44.11 -2.09 -18.99
C ARG A 244 44.75 -2.09 -17.59
N PRO A 245 46.02 -2.47 -17.42
CA PRO A 245 46.66 -2.48 -16.11
C PRO A 245 46.49 -1.12 -15.40
N LEU A 246 45.76 -1.14 -14.28
CA LEU A 246 45.53 0.04 -13.47
C LEU A 246 46.63 0.14 -12.40
N ASN A 247 47.58 1.05 -12.60
CA ASN A 247 48.72 1.24 -11.70
C ASN A 247 48.32 1.73 -10.30
N ASN A 248 47.10 2.27 -10.16
CA ASN A 248 46.50 2.78 -8.93
C ASN A 248 45.75 1.70 -8.12
N VAL A 249 45.74 0.44 -8.56
CA VAL A 249 45.01 -0.66 -7.90
C VAL A 249 46.00 -1.67 -7.30
N THR A 250 45.92 -1.89 -5.98
CA THR A 250 46.62 -2.98 -5.30
C THR A 250 45.76 -4.24 -5.33
N TYR A 251 46.29 -5.35 -5.83
CA TYR A 251 45.59 -6.64 -5.90
C TYR A 251 46.15 -7.58 -4.84
N LEU A 252 45.30 -8.04 -3.92
CA LEU A 252 45.68 -8.98 -2.84
C LEU A 252 44.68 -10.12 -2.72
N THR A 253 45.11 -11.22 -2.11
CA THR A 253 44.18 -12.26 -1.67
C THR A 253 43.74 -12.02 -0.23
N TYR A 254 42.61 -12.59 0.19
CA TYR A 254 42.21 -12.56 1.59
C TYR A 254 43.29 -13.16 2.51
N SER A 255 43.99 -14.21 2.06
CA SER A 255 45.14 -14.75 2.78
C SER A 255 46.33 -13.79 2.82
N GLY A 256 46.61 -13.06 1.73
CA GLY A 256 47.68 -12.09 1.63
C GLY A 256 47.45 -10.86 2.51
N LEU A 257 46.19 -10.53 2.83
CA LEU A 257 45.86 -9.48 3.79
C LEU A 257 46.43 -9.77 5.20
N MET A 258 46.64 -11.03 5.55
CA MET A 258 47.18 -11.43 6.86
C MET A 258 48.69 -11.18 6.97
N SER A 259 49.41 -11.14 5.85
CA SER A 259 50.89 -11.15 5.80
C SER A 259 51.51 -9.86 5.24
N HIS A 260 50.71 -8.88 4.82
CA HIS A 260 51.19 -7.64 4.20
C HIS A 260 50.95 -6.41 5.09
N ASP A 261 51.90 -5.46 5.08
CA ASP A 261 51.77 -4.11 5.66
C ASP A 261 50.89 -3.19 4.78
N VAL A 262 49.68 -3.63 4.50
CA VAL A 262 48.70 -2.87 3.72
C VAL A 262 47.78 -2.02 4.59
N PHE A 263 47.83 -2.21 5.91
CA PHE A 263 47.04 -1.45 6.88
C PHE A 263 47.42 0.03 6.94
N ASP A 264 48.69 0.37 6.67
CA ASP A 264 49.22 1.74 6.71
C ASP A 264 49.04 2.49 5.37
N ASN A 265 48.72 1.76 4.30
CA ASN A 265 48.45 2.35 2.99
C ASN A 265 47.06 3.00 2.99
N LYS A 266 46.97 4.28 2.63
CA LYS A 266 45.67 4.94 2.46
C LYS A 266 44.99 4.54 1.15
N TYR A 267 43.83 3.87 1.24
CA TYR A 267 42.98 3.54 0.10
C TYR A 267 41.69 4.39 0.08
N ASP A 268 41.33 4.89 -1.11
CA ASP A 268 40.11 5.66 -1.35
C ASP A 268 38.91 4.76 -1.68
N PHE A 269 39.16 3.54 -2.18
CA PHE A 269 38.15 2.58 -2.58
C PHE A 269 38.60 1.14 -2.35
N ILE A 270 37.74 0.29 -1.77
CA ILE A 270 38.03 -1.13 -1.52
C ILE A 270 36.98 -1.97 -2.23
N VAL A 271 37.40 -3.01 -2.93
CA VAL A 271 36.53 -4.00 -3.56
C VAL A 271 36.77 -5.38 -2.95
N LEU A 272 35.68 -6.04 -2.57
CA LEU A 272 35.66 -7.38 -1.98
C LEU A 272 34.96 -8.33 -2.96
N ASP A 273 35.74 -9.15 -3.67
CA ASP A 273 35.18 -10.19 -4.53
C ASP A 273 34.95 -11.48 -3.75
N GLU A 274 33.83 -12.15 -4.01
CA GLU A 274 33.35 -13.29 -3.23
C GLU A 274 33.36 -13.04 -1.71
N PHE A 275 32.79 -11.90 -1.30
CA PHE A 275 32.82 -11.45 0.10
C PHE A 275 32.21 -12.45 1.09
N HIS A 276 31.39 -13.41 0.63
CA HIS A 276 30.86 -14.49 1.49
C HIS A 276 31.97 -15.30 2.18
N ARG A 277 33.19 -15.26 1.64
CA ARG A 277 34.35 -15.91 2.21
C ARG A 277 34.91 -15.24 3.45
N ILE A 278 34.64 -13.95 3.62
CA ILE A 278 35.10 -13.17 4.79
C ILE A 278 34.46 -13.68 6.09
N GLY A 279 33.37 -14.46 6.03
CA GLY A 279 32.78 -15.09 7.21
C GLY A 279 33.70 -16.07 7.96
N ASN A 280 34.79 -16.52 7.33
CA ASN A 280 35.84 -17.28 8.02
C ASN A 280 36.49 -16.42 9.13
N ALA A 281 36.67 -16.98 10.32
CA ALA A 281 37.14 -16.24 11.50
C ALA A 281 38.49 -15.54 11.31
N GLU A 282 39.45 -16.16 10.62
CA GLU A 282 40.78 -15.57 10.39
C GLU A 282 40.73 -14.43 9.37
N TRP A 283 39.99 -14.62 8.27
CA TRP A 283 39.82 -13.57 7.25
C TRP A 283 38.98 -12.42 7.78
N ARG A 284 38.01 -12.69 8.66
CA ARG A 284 37.21 -11.68 9.33
C ARG A 284 38.06 -10.77 10.22
N LYS A 285 38.94 -11.34 11.05
CA LYS A 285 39.87 -10.57 11.89
C LYS A 285 40.74 -9.62 11.06
N ALA A 286 41.32 -10.12 9.97
CA ALA A 286 42.15 -9.31 9.08
C ALA A 286 41.35 -8.20 8.38
N PHE A 287 40.12 -8.50 7.94
CA PHE A 287 39.21 -7.53 7.35
C PHE A 287 38.79 -6.45 8.35
N ASP A 288 38.43 -6.83 9.57
CA ASP A 288 38.02 -5.88 10.61
C ASP A 288 39.19 -4.94 10.99
N LYS A 289 40.42 -5.48 11.05
CA LYS A 289 41.64 -4.66 11.21
C LYS A 289 41.80 -3.67 10.05
N LEU A 290 41.64 -4.10 8.80
CA LEU A 290 41.70 -3.22 7.63
C LEU A 290 40.65 -2.09 7.70
N MET A 291 39.42 -2.43 8.07
CA MET A 291 38.33 -1.46 8.19
C MET A 291 38.50 -0.50 9.36
N SER A 292 39.20 -0.91 10.44
CA SER A 292 39.53 -0.04 11.56
C SER A 292 40.49 1.10 11.16
N CYS A 293 41.41 0.83 10.22
CA CYS A 293 42.30 1.84 9.63
C CYS A 293 41.61 2.67 8.54
N HIS A 294 40.59 2.12 7.88
CA HIS A 294 39.91 2.69 6.70
C HIS A 294 38.45 3.10 6.97
N LYS A 295 38.18 3.73 8.11
CA LYS A 295 36.80 4.03 8.58
C LYS A 295 35.94 4.87 7.64
N LYS A 296 36.53 5.66 6.73
CA LYS A 296 35.81 6.54 5.79
C LYS A 296 35.87 6.05 4.33
N THR A 297 36.54 4.94 4.07
CA THR A 297 36.76 4.41 2.73
C THR A 297 35.50 3.72 2.20
N LYS A 298 35.18 3.95 0.92
CA LYS A 298 34.04 3.32 0.27
C LYS A 298 34.37 1.87 -0.07
N VAL A 299 33.46 0.94 0.27
CA VAL A 299 33.63 -0.51 0.08
C VAL A 299 32.54 -1.06 -0.83
N LEU A 300 32.93 -1.78 -1.88
CA LEU A 300 32.02 -2.51 -2.75
C LEU A 300 32.24 -4.01 -2.60
N GLY A 301 31.23 -4.75 -2.15
CA GLY A 301 31.26 -6.21 -2.13
C GLY A 301 30.51 -6.81 -3.29
N VAL A 302 31.03 -7.86 -3.92
CA VAL A 302 30.31 -8.63 -4.92
C VAL A 302 30.33 -10.12 -4.58
N THR A 303 29.20 -10.81 -4.68
CA THR A 303 29.16 -12.27 -4.56
C THR A 303 27.94 -12.88 -5.26
N ALA A 304 27.98 -14.19 -5.51
CA ALA A 304 26.79 -14.95 -5.94
C ALA A 304 25.93 -15.46 -4.78
N THR A 305 26.55 -15.70 -3.63
CA THR A 305 25.98 -16.51 -2.55
C THR A 305 26.30 -15.85 -1.21
N PRO A 306 25.47 -14.89 -0.75
CA PRO A 306 25.77 -14.09 0.45
C PRO A 306 25.61 -14.89 1.76
N ILE A 307 24.73 -15.90 1.76
CA ILE A 307 24.44 -16.77 2.90
C ILE A 307 25.48 -17.88 3.01
N ARG A 308 25.95 -18.19 4.23
CA ARG A 308 26.85 -19.31 4.55
C ARG A 308 26.10 -20.44 5.27
N PHE A 309 25.66 -21.45 4.51
CA PHE A 309 24.82 -22.54 5.06
C PHE A 309 25.52 -23.46 6.06
N LEU A 310 26.84 -23.62 5.99
CA LEU A 310 27.60 -24.48 6.89
C LEU A 310 27.89 -23.83 8.25
N ASP A 311 27.68 -22.51 8.37
CA ASP A 311 27.94 -21.72 9.58
C ASP A 311 26.62 -21.13 10.10
N ASP A 312 25.64 -21.97 10.44
CA ASP A 312 24.34 -21.53 11.00
C ASP A 312 23.57 -20.54 10.10
N ASN A 313 23.65 -20.72 8.77
CA ASN A 313 22.98 -19.88 7.76
C ASN A 313 23.26 -18.37 7.87
N ARG A 314 24.43 -17.97 8.39
CA ARG A 314 24.83 -16.55 8.54
C ARG A 314 24.80 -15.79 7.20
N ASP A 315 24.17 -14.62 7.18
CA ASP A 315 24.14 -13.72 6.01
C ASP A 315 25.28 -12.69 6.07
N MET A 316 26.25 -12.84 5.16
CA MET A 316 27.40 -11.93 5.09
C MET A 316 27.03 -10.54 4.58
N ARG A 317 25.89 -10.39 3.91
CA ARG A 317 25.35 -9.07 3.54
C ARG A 317 25.01 -8.29 4.81
N THR A 318 24.25 -8.89 5.73
CA THR A 318 23.84 -8.27 6.99
C THR A 318 25.07 -7.93 7.83
N GLU A 319 25.99 -8.87 8.00
CA GLU A 319 27.14 -8.69 8.90
C GLU A 319 28.20 -7.68 8.42
N ILE A 320 28.39 -7.52 7.11
CA ILE A 320 29.48 -6.71 6.55
C ILE A 320 28.94 -5.40 5.97
N PHE A 321 27.75 -5.42 5.39
CA PHE A 321 27.16 -4.35 4.60
C PHE A 321 25.86 -3.78 5.20
N ASN A 322 25.40 -4.25 6.37
CA ASN A 322 24.17 -3.80 7.01
C ASN A 322 22.94 -3.84 6.08
N ASP A 323 22.82 -4.92 5.29
CA ASP A 323 21.74 -5.12 4.30
C ASP A 323 21.68 -4.12 3.15
N ILE A 324 22.68 -3.24 3.00
CA ILE A 324 22.78 -2.31 1.88
C ILE A 324 23.23 -3.06 0.62
N CYS A 325 22.25 -3.57 -0.13
CA CYS A 325 22.45 -4.25 -1.40
C CYS A 325 21.95 -3.42 -2.58
N ALA A 326 22.78 -3.24 -3.61
CA ALA A 326 22.40 -2.52 -4.82
C ALA A 326 21.43 -3.29 -5.71
N ASN A 327 21.64 -4.60 -5.82
CA ASN A 327 20.79 -5.48 -6.59
C ASN A 327 21.01 -6.93 -6.12
N GLU A 328 19.93 -7.69 -6.09
CA GLU A 328 19.94 -9.13 -5.83
C GLU A 328 19.36 -9.84 -7.05
N LEU A 329 20.23 -10.50 -7.81
CA LEU A 329 19.88 -11.26 -9.00
C LEU A 329 20.24 -12.73 -8.78
N SER A 330 19.26 -13.51 -8.38
CA SER A 330 19.41 -14.96 -8.20
C SER A 330 19.62 -15.69 -9.54
N LEU A 331 20.01 -16.96 -9.48
CA LEU A 331 20.24 -17.77 -10.68
C LEU A 331 18.95 -17.97 -11.47
N GLU A 332 17.86 -18.24 -10.74
CA GLU A 332 16.53 -18.46 -11.28
C GLU A 332 15.97 -17.19 -11.93
N GLU A 333 16.14 -16.03 -11.29
CA GLU A 333 15.76 -14.74 -11.90
C GLU A 333 16.59 -14.42 -13.13
N ALA A 334 17.89 -14.71 -13.13
CA ALA A 334 18.73 -14.52 -14.30
C ALA A 334 18.29 -15.38 -15.49
N ILE A 335 17.83 -16.62 -15.25
CA ILE A 335 17.25 -17.48 -16.28
C ILE A 335 15.90 -16.95 -16.76
N VAL A 336 15.00 -16.60 -15.83
CA VAL A 336 13.65 -16.10 -16.14
C VAL A 336 13.69 -14.79 -16.94
N ARG A 337 14.64 -13.91 -16.62
CA ARG A 337 14.88 -12.65 -17.34
C ARG A 337 15.71 -12.82 -18.62
N LYS A 338 16.01 -14.06 -19.03
CA LYS A 338 16.80 -14.41 -20.23
C LYS A 338 18.22 -13.83 -20.25
N ILE A 339 18.75 -13.42 -19.09
CA ILE A 339 20.14 -13.02 -18.91
C ILE A 339 21.06 -14.23 -19.06
N LEU A 340 20.62 -15.38 -18.53
CA LEU A 340 21.23 -16.68 -18.70
C LEU A 340 20.27 -17.58 -19.48
N LEU A 341 20.80 -18.41 -20.39
CA LEU A 341 19.99 -19.41 -21.06
C LEU A 341 19.53 -20.48 -20.07
N ALA A 342 18.27 -20.89 -20.18
CA ALA A 342 17.72 -21.96 -19.38
C ALA A 342 18.46 -23.28 -19.66
N PRO A 343 19.08 -23.92 -18.66
CA PRO A 343 19.77 -25.18 -18.86
C PRO A 343 18.79 -26.32 -19.10
N LYS A 344 19.23 -27.32 -19.86
CA LYS A 344 18.63 -28.65 -19.90
C LYS A 344 19.20 -29.46 -18.73
N TYR A 345 18.37 -29.71 -17.73
CA TYR A 345 18.74 -30.41 -16.51
C TYR A 345 18.33 -31.88 -16.62
N ILE A 346 19.27 -32.80 -16.42
CA ILE A 346 19.05 -34.24 -16.54
C ILE A 346 19.50 -34.89 -15.24
N SER A 347 18.58 -35.48 -14.50
CA SER A 347 18.93 -36.32 -13.35
C SER A 347 19.25 -37.74 -13.82
N GLY A 348 20.27 -38.34 -13.23
CA GLY A 348 20.71 -39.69 -13.53
C GLY A 348 21.35 -40.35 -12.30
N LEU A 349 21.71 -41.62 -12.43
CA LEU A 349 22.47 -42.35 -11.43
C LEU A 349 23.65 -43.03 -12.13
N PHE A 350 24.87 -42.68 -11.74
CA PHE A 350 26.06 -43.37 -12.26
C PHE A 350 26.45 -44.60 -11.44
N ASP A 351 26.23 -44.58 -10.12
CA ASP A 351 26.60 -45.67 -9.21
C ASP A 351 25.35 -46.38 -8.66
N ILE A 352 24.62 -47.04 -9.55
CA ILE A 352 23.44 -47.81 -9.16
C ILE A 352 23.82 -49.07 -8.36
N ASP A 353 25.05 -49.59 -8.54
CA ASP A 353 25.53 -50.77 -7.83
C ASP A 353 25.84 -50.47 -6.35
N ALA A 354 26.34 -49.28 -6.02
CA ALA A 354 26.43 -48.86 -4.62
C ALA A 354 25.05 -48.70 -3.98
N ILE A 355 24.07 -48.17 -4.71
CA ILE A 355 22.67 -48.09 -4.23
C ILE A 355 22.12 -49.49 -3.99
N LYS A 356 22.32 -50.42 -4.95
CA LYS A 356 21.95 -51.83 -4.82
C LYS A 356 22.55 -52.44 -3.56
N ARG A 357 23.87 -52.35 -3.36
CA ARG A 357 24.55 -52.89 -2.17
C ARG A 357 24.01 -52.33 -0.87
N GLY A 358 23.87 -50.99 -0.77
CA GLY A 358 23.33 -50.35 0.42
C GLY A 358 21.90 -50.77 0.73
N MET A 359 21.08 -51.02 -0.29
CA MET A 359 19.71 -51.51 -0.11
C MET A 359 19.66 -52.97 0.34
N LEU A 360 20.46 -53.83 -0.28
CA LEU A 360 20.54 -55.24 0.10
C LEU A 360 21.01 -55.39 1.54
N ASP A 361 22.01 -54.59 1.96
CA ASP A 361 22.48 -54.55 3.35
C ASP A 361 21.38 -54.11 4.33
N ASN A 362 20.60 -53.09 3.97
CA ASN A 362 19.50 -52.59 4.80
C ASN A 362 18.35 -53.59 4.92
N VAL A 363 18.02 -54.31 3.83
CA VAL A 363 17.01 -55.38 3.83
C VAL A 363 17.49 -56.56 4.68
N ALA A 364 18.76 -56.96 4.53
CA ALA A 364 19.34 -58.08 5.28
C ALA A 364 19.39 -57.83 6.79
N LYS A 365 19.69 -56.58 7.22
CA LYS A 365 19.78 -56.20 8.63
C LYS A 365 18.42 -55.99 9.31
N ASN A 366 17.32 -55.91 8.57
CA ASN A 366 16.01 -55.63 9.14
C ASN A 366 15.34 -56.89 9.71
N LYS A 367 15.25 -56.98 11.04
CA LYS A 367 14.66 -58.11 11.78
C LYS A 367 13.13 -58.10 11.82
N SER A 368 12.49 -57.02 11.37
CA SER A 368 11.03 -56.84 11.49
C SER A 368 10.24 -57.37 10.29
N ILE A 369 10.94 -57.77 9.23
CA ILE A 369 10.37 -58.22 7.95
C ILE A 369 10.60 -59.73 7.82
N ASN A 370 9.57 -60.47 7.36
CA ASN A 370 9.68 -61.91 7.16
C ASN A 370 10.56 -62.27 5.94
N ASP A 371 11.09 -63.48 5.90
CA ASP A 371 12.09 -63.86 4.89
C ASP A 371 11.51 -63.93 3.46
N LEU A 372 10.23 -64.27 3.31
CA LEU A 372 9.53 -64.26 2.02
C LEU A 372 9.39 -62.84 1.43
N GLU A 373 9.15 -61.85 2.29
CA GLU A 373 9.09 -60.45 1.91
C GLU A 373 10.47 -59.89 1.59
N LYS A 374 11.52 -60.28 2.33
CA LYS A 374 12.90 -59.91 1.99
C LYS A 374 13.27 -60.37 0.59
N GLU A 375 12.94 -61.62 0.23
CA GLU A 375 13.23 -62.17 -1.09
C GLU A 375 12.52 -61.40 -2.21
N LYS A 376 11.24 -61.01 -2.01
CA LYS A 376 10.51 -60.15 -2.95
C LYS A 376 11.13 -58.76 -3.11
N LEU A 377 11.60 -58.15 -2.02
CA LEU A 377 12.22 -56.83 -2.06
C LEU A 377 13.58 -56.88 -2.76
N ILE A 378 14.38 -57.91 -2.48
CA ILE A 378 15.67 -58.17 -3.15
C ILE A 378 15.43 -58.32 -4.65
N GLY A 379 14.54 -59.22 -5.08
CA GLY A 379 14.25 -59.44 -6.50
C GLY A 379 13.78 -58.19 -7.23
N LYS A 380 12.95 -57.35 -6.59
CA LYS A 380 12.51 -56.07 -7.14
C LYS A 380 13.65 -55.05 -7.28
N THR A 381 14.54 -54.97 -6.30
CA THR A 381 15.72 -54.10 -6.36
C THR A 381 16.65 -54.54 -7.48
N GLU A 382 16.91 -55.84 -7.61
CA GLU A 382 17.79 -56.38 -8.66
C GLU A 382 17.24 -56.17 -10.06
N SER A 383 15.94 -56.42 -10.28
CA SER A 383 15.32 -56.21 -11.59
C SER A 383 15.37 -54.74 -12.02
N MET A 384 15.16 -53.82 -11.07
CA MET A 384 15.22 -52.38 -11.31
C MET A 384 16.64 -51.93 -11.67
N CYS A 385 17.66 -52.38 -10.92
CA CYS A 385 19.05 -52.05 -11.22
C CYS A 385 19.49 -52.59 -12.59
N LEU A 386 19.04 -53.80 -12.95
CA LEU A 386 19.33 -54.40 -14.25
C LEU A 386 18.67 -53.63 -15.40
N ASP A 387 17.42 -53.22 -15.24
CA ASP A 387 16.70 -52.40 -16.22
C ASP A 387 17.42 -51.07 -16.44
N TRP A 388 17.75 -50.36 -15.35
CA TRP A 388 18.50 -49.10 -15.42
C TRP A 388 19.81 -49.22 -16.19
N SER A 389 20.66 -50.20 -15.85
CA SER A 389 21.96 -50.39 -16.50
C SER A 389 21.84 -50.72 -17.99
N LYS A 390 20.69 -51.23 -18.46
CA LYS A 390 20.45 -51.56 -19.87
C LYS A 390 19.77 -50.44 -20.65
N THR A 391 18.83 -49.72 -20.04
CA THR A 391 17.95 -48.77 -20.76
C THR A 391 18.24 -47.30 -20.45
N ARG A 392 18.85 -46.98 -19.31
CA ARG A 392 19.07 -45.60 -18.81
C ARG A 392 20.44 -45.38 -18.16
N GLY A 393 21.45 -46.17 -18.52
CA GLY A 393 22.83 -45.98 -18.07
C GLY A 393 23.43 -44.64 -18.54
N VAL A 394 24.56 -44.23 -17.95
CA VAL A 394 25.21 -42.96 -18.31
C VAL A 394 25.52 -42.84 -19.82
N PRO A 395 26.02 -43.87 -20.53
CA PRO A 395 26.22 -43.81 -21.97
C PRO A 395 24.93 -43.54 -22.76
N GLU A 396 23.81 -44.16 -22.36
CA GLU A 396 22.49 -43.96 -22.97
C GLU A 396 21.97 -42.54 -22.72
N LEU A 397 22.17 -42.00 -21.51
CA LEU A 397 21.82 -40.62 -21.16
C LEU A 397 22.60 -39.60 -22.00
N LEU A 398 23.91 -39.82 -22.17
CA LEU A 398 24.75 -38.96 -23.00
C LEU A 398 24.29 -38.99 -24.47
N ASP A 399 24.05 -40.17 -25.03
CA ASP A 399 23.57 -40.35 -26.40
C ASP A 399 22.22 -39.67 -26.64
N LYS A 400 21.26 -39.89 -25.73
CA LYS A 400 19.89 -39.36 -25.82
C LYS A 400 19.84 -37.84 -25.72
N HIS A 401 20.63 -37.23 -24.84
CA HIS A 401 20.42 -35.83 -24.46
C HIS A 401 21.44 -34.83 -25.01
N LEU A 402 22.65 -35.26 -25.38
CA LEU A 402 23.64 -34.38 -25.99
C LEU A 402 23.37 -34.23 -27.50
N PRO A 403 23.25 -33.00 -28.03
CA PRO A 403 23.11 -32.77 -29.48
C PRO A 403 24.34 -33.26 -30.27
N SER A 404 25.52 -32.98 -29.75
CA SER A 404 26.82 -33.39 -30.28
C SER A 404 27.70 -33.89 -29.14
N MET A 405 28.56 -34.88 -29.43
CA MET A 405 29.57 -35.35 -28.48
C MET A 405 30.79 -34.44 -28.44
N ASN A 406 31.11 -33.76 -29.55
CA ASN A 406 32.22 -32.81 -29.58
C ASN A 406 31.90 -31.61 -28.69
N GLY A 407 32.87 -31.20 -27.88
CA GLY A 407 32.70 -30.09 -26.96
C GLY A 407 33.57 -30.17 -25.72
N LYS A 408 33.34 -29.21 -24.83
CA LYS A 408 34.02 -29.09 -23.54
C LYS A 408 33.07 -29.43 -22.40
N TYR A 409 33.50 -30.35 -21.54
CA TYR A 409 32.74 -30.89 -20.43
C TYR A 409 33.48 -30.64 -19.12
N MET A 410 32.76 -30.21 -18.10
CA MET A 410 33.29 -30.10 -16.73
C MET A 410 32.70 -31.18 -15.85
N ILE A 411 33.56 -31.95 -15.20
CA ILE A 411 33.20 -33.09 -14.36
C ILE A 411 33.60 -32.78 -12.92
N PHE A 412 32.63 -32.73 -12.02
CA PHE A 412 32.86 -32.47 -10.60
C PHE A 412 32.91 -33.77 -9.81
N CYS A 413 34.06 -34.02 -9.17
CA CYS A 413 34.31 -35.17 -8.31
C CYS A 413 34.35 -34.75 -6.82
N GLU A 414 34.03 -35.70 -5.95
CA GLU A 414 34.01 -35.53 -4.50
C GLU A 414 35.42 -35.55 -3.90
N SER A 415 36.21 -36.55 -4.29
CA SER A 415 37.55 -36.80 -3.75
C SER A 415 38.55 -37.20 -4.83
N GLU A 416 39.83 -37.17 -4.48
CA GLU A 416 40.93 -37.61 -5.35
C GLU A 416 40.84 -39.11 -5.65
N GLU A 417 40.45 -39.90 -4.65
CA GLU A 417 40.18 -41.34 -4.81
C GLU A 417 39.05 -41.60 -5.81
N GLN A 418 37.92 -40.90 -5.69
CA GLN A 418 36.82 -41.03 -6.64
C GLN A 418 37.25 -40.65 -8.05
N LEU A 419 38.02 -39.57 -8.20
CA LEU A 419 38.53 -39.12 -9.49
C LEU A 419 39.40 -40.21 -10.15
N ILE A 420 40.37 -40.76 -9.42
CA ILE A 420 41.25 -41.83 -9.93
C ILE A 420 40.42 -43.04 -10.39
N ASN A 421 39.40 -43.41 -9.62
CA ASN A 421 38.57 -44.58 -9.92
C ASN A 421 37.63 -44.35 -11.11
N ILE A 422 37.16 -43.12 -11.35
CA ILE A 422 36.07 -42.86 -12.30
C ILE A 422 36.51 -42.25 -13.64
N VAL A 423 37.72 -41.67 -13.73
CA VAL A 423 38.21 -41.00 -14.95
C VAL A 423 38.15 -41.92 -16.16
N ASP A 424 38.61 -43.16 -16.02
CA ASP A 424 38.61 -44.14 -17.10
C ASP A 424 37.19 -44.54 -17.51
N ASP A 425 36.29 -44.68 -16.55
CA ASP A 425 34.90 -45.05 -16.80
C ASP A 425 34.13 -43.92 -17.49
N VAL A 426 34.31 -42.67 -17.08
CA VAL A 426 33.75 -41.51 -17.79
C VAL A 426 34.29 -41.45 -19.22
N CYS A 427 35.59 -41.64 -19.42
CA CYS A 427 36.16 -41.70 -20.78
C CYS A 427 35.53 -42.82 -21.61
N LYS A 428 35.30 -44.00 -21.02
CA LYS A 428 34.59 -45.11 -21.69
C LYS A 428 33.14 -44.74 -22.01
N TRP A 429 32.41 -44.09 -21.10
CA TRP A 429 31.01 -43.68 -21.33
C TRP A 429 30.89 -42.76 -22.54
N PHE A 430 31.76 -41.75 -22.66
CA PHE A 430 31.78 -40.85 -23.81
C PHE A 430 32.15 -41.58 -25.12
N ARG A 431 33.10 -42.51 -25.10
CA ARG A 431 33.44 -43.33 -26.28
C ARG A 431 32.27 -44.22 -26.72
N GLN A 432 31.57 -44.83 -25.76
CA GLN A 432 30.41 -45.68 -26.03
C GLN A 432 29.26 -44.86 -26.62
N ALA A 433 28.95 -43.71 -26.02
CA ALA A 433 27.90 -42.83 -26.49
C ALA A 433 28.22 -42.25 -27.89
N ALA A 434 29.48 -41.87 -28.14
CA ALA A 434 29.91 -41.43 -29.47
C ALA A 434 29.77 -42.53 -30.55
N LYS A 435 30.15 -43.77 -30.21
CA LYS A 435 29.98 -44.92 -31.11
C LYS A 435 28.51 -45.15 -31.47
N LYS A 436 27.59 -44.96 -30.52
CA LYS A 436 26.13 -45.07 -30.74
C LYS A 436 25.59 -43.97 -31.67
N LYS A 437 26.10 -42.74 -31.58
CA LYS A 437 25.77 -41.63 -32.49
C LYS A 437 26.34 -41.77 -33.90
N GLY A 438 27.17 -42.79 -34.17
CA GLY A 438 27.76 -43.05 -35.48
C GLY A 438 29.20 -42.54 -35.64
N ASP A 439 29.79 -41.93 -34.62
CA ASP A 439 31.17 -41.45 -34.66
C ASP A 439 32.16 -42.59 -34.34
N LYS A 440 32.76 -43.19 -35.37
CA LYS A 440 33.67 -44.33 -35.22
C LYS A 440 35.04 -43.97 -34.62
N TYR A 441 35.49 -42.73 -34.78
CA TYR A 441 36.80 -42.26 -34.31
C TYR A 441 36.67 -40.92 -33.59
N VAL A 442 36.49 -40.97 -32.27
CA VAL A 442 36.41 -39.76 -31.44
C VAL A 442 37.58 -39.67 -30.50
N ARG A 443 38.32 -38.57 -30.60
CA ARG A 443 39.40 -38.23 -29.68
C ARG A 443 38.78 -37.77 -28.36
N VAL A 444 39.03 -38.53 -27.28
CA VAL A 444 38.63 -38.17 -25.92
C VAL A 444 39.88 -37.82 -25.13
N GLU A 445 39.96 -36.58 -24.68
CA GLU A 445 41.05 -36.07 -23.85
C GLU A 445 40.52 -35.68 -22.48
N HIS A 446 41.24 -36.04 -21.43
CA HIS A 446 40.93 -35.61 -20.08
C HIS A 446 42.03 -34.69 -19.55
N TYR A 447 41.63 -33.83 -18.61
CA TYR A 447 42.49 -32.87 -17.92
C TYR A 447 42.07 -32.83 -16.46
N ILE A 448 43.00 -32.59 -15.55
CA ILE A 448 42.72 -32.66 -14.11
C ILE A 448 43.03 -31.33 -13.43
N ALA A 449 42.13 -30.91 -12.54
CA ALA A 449 42.26 -29.69 -11.77
C ALA A 449 41.78 -29.88 -10.31
N HIS A 450 42.73 -30.16 -9.41
CA HIS A 450 42.53 -30.09 -7.95
C HIS A 450 43.70 -29.37 -7.24
N SER A 451 43.50 -28.97 -5.98
CA SER A 451 44.44 -28.15 -5.22
C SER A 451 45.79 -28.81 -4.93
N ASN A 452 45.83 -30.15 -4.93
CA ASN A 452 47.02 -30.93 -4.60
C ASN A 452 47.94 -31.17 -5.81
N LEU A 453 47.48 -30.83 -7.04
CA LEU A 453 48.29 -30.94 -8.25
C LEU A 453 49.45 -29.94 -8.24
N ASN A 454 50.58 -30.36 -8.81
CA ASN A 454 51.70 -29.46 -9.06
C ASN A 454 51.25 -28.27 -9.93
N LYS A 455 51.71 -27.06 -9.55
CA LYS A 455 51.36 -25.79 -10.23
C LYS A 455 51.70 -25.79 -11.72
N GLN A 456 52.72 -26.55 -12.15
CA GLN A 456 53.10 -26.67 -13.55
C GLN A 456 52.09 -27.50 -14.34
N ASP A 457 51.74 -28.68 -13.84
CA ASP A 457 50.78 -29.59 -14.48
C ASP A 457 49.39 -28.96 -14.54
N LEU A 458 48.95 -28.34 -13.45
CA LEU A 458 47.69 -27.59 -13.42
C LEU A 458 47.65 -26.48 -14.48
N LYS A 459 48.72 -25.68 -14.62
CA LYS A 459 48.80 -24.62 -15.64
C LYS A 459 48.79 -25.20 -17.06
N SER A 460 49.45 -26.33 -17.26
CA SER A 460 49.53 -27.03 -18.55
C SER A 460 48.16 -27.53 -18.99
N ASP A 461 47.49 -28.31 -18.14
CA ASP A 461 46.17 -28.90 -18.40
C ASP A 461 45.10 -27.82 -18.59
N PHE A 462 45.13 -26.80 -17.73
CA PHE A 462 44.24 -25.66 -17.86
C PHE A 462 44.42 -24.91 -19.18
N LYS A 463 45.67 -24.68 -19.62
CA LYS A 463 45.98 -24.01 -20.88
C LYS A 463 45.50 -24.85 -22.07
N LYS A 464 45.78 -26.16 -22.07
CA LYS A 464 45.35 -27.10 -23.12
C LYS A 464 43.84 -27.12 -23.27
N PHE A 465 43.10 -27.27 -22.16
CA PHE A 465 41.64 -27.26 -22.16
C PHE A 465 41.06 -25.92 -22.65
N LYS A 466 41.66 -24.79 -22.24
CA LYS A 466 41.21 -23.47 -22.71
C LYS A 466 41.39 -23.33 -24.22
N SER A 467 42.52 -23.79 -24.77
CA SER A 467 42.79 -23.76 -26.22
C SER A 467 42.09 -24.85 -27.03
N ALA A 468 41.46 -25.82 -26.38
CA ALA A 468 40.76 -26.90 -27.06
C ALA A 468 39.59 -26.38 -27.91
N SER A 469 39.32 -27.04 -29.04
CA SER A 469 38.21 -26.71 -29.93
C SER A 469 36.90 -27.30 -29.39
N THR A 470 35.79 -26.58 -29.52
CA THR A 470 34.46 -27.13 -29.20
C THR A 470 33.89 -27.97 -30.33
N ASP A 471 34.40 -27.83 -31.56
CA ASP A 471 33.84 -28.47 -32.75
C ASP A 471 34.49 -29.82 -33.06
N LYS A 472 35.64 -30.11 -32.45
CA LYS A 472 36.45 -31.30 -32.73
C LYS A 472 36.96 -31.94 -31.45
N GLY A 473 36.50 -33.15 -31.15
CA GLY A 473 36.95 -33.94 -30.01
C GLY A 473 36.14 -33.69 -28.74
N ILE A 474 36.33 -34.60 -27.79
CA ILE A 474 35.69 -34.57 -26.46
C ILE A 474 36.74 -34.17 -25.45
N HIS A 475 36.56 -33.02 -24.81
CA HIS A 475 37.49 -32.48 -23.83
C HIS A 475 36.86 -32.51 -22.44
N LEU A 476 37.40 -33.33 -21.54
CA LEU A 476 36.85 -33.62 -20.22
C LEU A 476 37.72 -32.99 -19.12
N MET A 477 37.23 -31.96 -18.44
CA MET A 477 37.94 -31.32 -17.33
C MET A 477 37.40 -31.83 -15.99
N PHE A 478 38.20 -32.63 -15.28
CA PHE A 478 37.86 -33.14 -13.96
C PHE A 478 38.30 -32.15 -12.87
N SER A 479 37.43 -31.93 -11.89
CA SER A 479 37.72 -30.99 -10.80
C SER A 479 37.26 -31.46 -9.43
N ILE A 480 38.14 -31.19 -8.45
CA ILE A 480 37.85 -31.33 -7.03
C ILE A 480 38.03 -29.96 -6.39
N ASN A 481 36.92 -29.35 -5.98
CA ASN A 481 36.82 -28.06 -5.28
C ASN A 481 37.38 -26.81 -6.00
N MET A 482 38.28 -26.91 -6.98
CA MET A 482 38.98 -25.74 -7.53
C MET A 482 38.12 -24.85 -8.42
N PHE A 483 37.21 -25.41 -9.22
CA PHE A 483 36.32 -24.59 -10.06
C PHE A 483 35.03 -24.18 -9.35
N ASN A 484 34.88 -24.48 -8.06
CA ASN A 484 33.78 -23.92 -7.28
C ASN A 484 33.92 -22.38 -7.18
N GLU A 485 35.15 -21.86 -7.24
CA GLU A 485 35.45 -20.44 -7.00
C GLU A 485 36.14 -19.76 -8.19
N GLY A 486 35.60 -18.60 -8.60
CA GLY A 486 36.34 -17.56 -9.32
C GLY A 486 36.86 -17.82 -10.74
N LEU A 487 36.80 -19.05 -11.24
CA LEU A 487 37.35 -19.39 -12.54
C LEU A 487 36.23 -19.68 -13.54
N HIS A 488 36.05 -18.79 -14.52
CA HIS A 488 35.13 -18.98 -15.65
C HIS A 488 35.89 -19.58 -16.84
N LEU A 489 35.31 -20.59 -17.48
CA LEU A 489 35.85 -21.24 -18.68
C LEU A 489 34.87 -21.01 -19.83
N ASP A 490 35.36 -20.37 -20.89
CA ASP A 490 34.55 -20.08 -22.06
C ASP A 490 34.30 -21.36 -22.87
N GLY A 491 33.09 -21.49 -23.41
CA GLY A 491 32.72 -22.58 -24.31
C GLY A 491 32.49 -23.94 -23.65
N VAL A 492 32.21 -23.99 -22.34
CA VAL A 492 31.79 -25.23 -21.66
C VAL A 492 30.34 -25.55 -22.03
N ASN A 493 30.14 -26.64 -22.75
CA ASN A 493 28.82 -27.07 -23.23
C ASN A 493 28.01 -27.76 -22.14
N CYS A 494 28.70 -28.47 -21.24
CA CYS A 494 28.05 -29.38 -20.31
C CYS A 494 28.80 -29.49 -18.98
N VAL A 495 28.03 -29.53 -17.88
CA VAL A 495 28.52 -29.83 -16.54
C VAL A 495 27.95 -31.18 -16.11
N MET A 496 28.82 -32.07 -15.63
CA MET A 496 28.47 -33.37 -15.08
C MET A 496 28.84 -33.42 -13.59
N MET A 497 27.84 -33.63 -12.74
CA MET A 497 28.00 -33.76 -11.30
C MET A 497 28.10 -35.24 -10.94
N LEU A 498 29.29 -35.68 -10.52
CA LEU A 498 29.54 -37.01 -9.92
C LEU A 498 29.68 -36.92 -8.40
N ARG A 499 29.65 -35.70 -7.86
CA ARG A 499 29.82 -35.39 -6.44
C ARG A 499 28.48 -35.16 -5.77
N LYS A 500 28.23 -35.87 -4.65
CA LYS A 500 27.18 -35.50 -3.71
C LYS A 500 27.56 -34.21 -3.01
N THR A 501 26.83 -33.15 -3.30
CA THR A 501 27.09 -31.80 -2.83
C THR A 501 26.06 -31.45 -1.78
N GLN A 502 26.47 -31.36 -0.51
CA GLN A 502 25.56 -30.99 0.58
C GLN A 502 25.30 -29.47 0.65
N SER A 503 26.25 -28.66 0.17
CA SER A 503 26.14 -27.19 0.22
C SER A 503 25.41 -26.63 -1.01
N PRO A 504 24.26 -25.92 -0.84
CA PRO A 504 23.55 -25.30 -1.95
C PRO A 504 24.41 -24.26 -2.70
N ILE A 505 25.32 -23.59 -2.00
CA ILE A 505 26.26 -22.60 -2.57
C ILE A 505 27.14 -23.24 -3.62
N VAL A 506 27.78 -24.35 -3.25
CA VAL A 506 28.72 -25.06 -4.11
C VAL A 506 27.98 -25.61 -5.33
N TYR A 507 26.79 -26.18 -5.11
CA TYR A 507 25.94 -26.69 -6.18
C TYR A 507 25.58 -25.60 -7.21
N LEU A 508 25.09 -24.43 -6.76
CA LEU A 508 24.77 -23.31 -7.65
C LEU A 508 26.00 -22.75 -8.36
N GLN A 509 27.14 -22.68 -7.67
CA GLN A 509 28.41 -22.23 -8.25
C GLN A 509 28.93 -23.16 -9.34
N GLN A 510 28.73 -24.48 -9.20
CA GLN A 510 29.10 -25.48 -10.19
C GLN A 510 28.18 -25.44 -11.41
N MET A 511 26.86 -25.34 -11.20
CA MET A 511 25.89 -25.12 -12.28
C MET A 511 26.25 -23.87 -13.08
N GLY A 512 26.62 -22.78 -12.39
CA GLY A 512 27.02 -21.52 -13.00
C GLY A 512 28.28 -21.57 -13.87
N ARG A 513 28.97 -22.71 -14.01
CA ARG A 513 30.19 -22.83 -14.83
C ARG A 513 29.91 -23.11 -16.30
N CYS A 514 28.77 -23.70 -16.64
CA CYS A 514 28.31 -23.78 -18.03
C CYS A 514 27.34 -22.65 -18.41
N LEU A 515 27.01 -21.77 -17.46
CA LEU A 515 26.11 -20.63 -17.68
C LEU A 515 26.93 -19.37 -17.91
N SER A 516 26.73 -18.74 -19.06
CA SER A 516 27.36 -17.47 -19.42
C SER A 516 26.34 -16.54 -20.06
N SER A 517 26.28 -15.30 -19.60
CA SER A 517 25.46 -14.27 -20.24
C SER A 517 25.92 -14.05 -21.68
N GLY A 518 24.97 -14.02 -22.60
CA GLY A 518 25.26 -13.88 -24.03
C GLY A 518 25.68 -15.18 -24.72
N SER A 519 25.69 -16.36 -24.08
CA SER A 519 25.84 -17.64 -24.82
C SER A 519 24.66 -17.85 -25.78
N SER A 520 24.87 -18.54 -26.91
CA SER A 520 23.80 -19.00 -27.83
C SER A 520 23.53 -20.50 -27.73
N VAL A 521 24.41 -21.25 -27.04
CA VAL A 521 24.30 -22.69 -26.91
C VAL A 521 23.59 -23.01 -25.60
N GLN A 522 22.52 -23.79 -25.68
CA GLN A 522 21.80 -24.24 -24.49
C GLN A 522 22.73 -25.08 -23.60
N PRO A 523 22.95 -24.69 -22.34
CA PRO A 523 23.81 -25.42 -21.43
C PRO A 523 23.12 -26.70 -20.96
N ILE A 524 23.89 -27.78 -20.83
CA ILE A 524 23.39 -29.09 -20.37
C ILE A 524 24.00 -29.42 -19.01
N ILE A 525 23.18 -29.89 -18.08
CA ILE A 525 23.61 -30.27 -16.74
C ILE A 525 23.19 -31.72 -16.51
N PHE A 526 24.16 -32.61 -16.32
CA PHE A 526 23.92 -33.97 -15.85
C PHE A 526 24.18 -34.03 -14.35
N ASP A 527 23.14 -34.31 -13.57
CA ASP A 527 23.24 -34.56 -12.13
C ASP A 527 23.11 -36.05 -11.87
N LEU A 528 24.26 -36.75 -11.81
CA LEU A 528 24.31 -38.21 -11.74
C LEU A 528 24.27 -38.77 -10.30
N VAL A 529 24.00 -37.91 -9.32
CA VAL A 529 23.92 -38.25 -7.89
C VAL A 529 22.71 -37.64 -7.19
N ASP A 530 21.77 -37.06 -7.95
CA ASP A 530 20.52 -36.47 -7.44
C ASP A 530 20.74 -35.36 -6.38
N ASN A 531 21.65 -34.43 -6.66
CA ASN A 531 21.91 -33.24 -5.83
C ASN A 531 20.69 -32.31 -5.71
N ALA A 532 19.86 -32.23 -6.75
CA ALA A 532 18.68 -31.35 -6.76
C ALA A 532 17.66 -31.67 -5.65
N GLU A 533 17.52 -32.94 -5.27
CA GLU A 533 16.65 -33.37 -4.17
C GLU A 533 17.40 -33.39 -2.83
N ASN A 534 18.68 -33.81 -2.82
CA ASN A 534 19.45 -34.01 -1.58
C ASN A 534 19.92 -32.72 -0.87
N THR A 535 19.97 -31.58 -1.56
CA THR A 535 20.48 -30.31 -0.98
C THR A 535 19.48 -29.56 -0.09
N GLY A 536 18.26 -30.10 0.13
CA GLY A 536 17.27 -29.54 1.06
C GLY A 536 16.71 -28.15 0.72
N CYS A 537 17.26 -27.48 -0.29
CA CYS A 537 16.70 -26.26 -0.86
C CYS A 537 15.54 -26.68 -1.76
N HIS A 538 14.33 -26.17 -1.47
CA HIS A 538 13.16 -26.28 -2.34
C HIS A 538 13.56 -26.41 -3.80
N SER A 539 13.25 -27.57 -4.41
CA SER A 539 13.78 -28.02 -5.70
C SER A 539 14.01 -26.84 -6.65
N PHE A 540 15.17 -26.75 -7.31
CA PHE A 540 15.49 -25.70 -8.29
C PHE A 540 14.28 -25.36 -9.20
N LYS A 541 13.48 -26.37 -9.55
CA LYS A 541 12.17 -26.26 -10.22
C LYS A 541 11.15 -25.36 -9.49
N LYS A 542 10.92 -25.54 -8.19
CA LYS A 542 10.03 -24.71 -7.37
C LYS A 542 10.51 -23.26 -7.35
N ARG A 543 11.80 -23.01 -7.06
CA ARG A 543 12.37 -21.64 -7.06
C ARG A 543 12.31 -20.97 -8.44
N LEU A 544 12.53 -21.73 -9.51
CA LEU A 544 12.37 -21.25 -10.89
C LEU A 544 10.91 -20.90 -11.20
N THR A 545 9.96 -21.73 -10.76
CA THR A 545 8.52 -21.47 -10.93
C THR A 545 8.08 -20.23 -10.14
N GLU A 546 8.58 -20.05 -8.93
CA GLU A 546 8.34 -18.86 -8.11
C GLU A 546 8.93 -17.60 -8.74
N ALA A 547 10.17 -17.66 -9.24
CA ALA A 547 10.81 -16.56 -9.96
C ALA A 547 10.04 -16.21 -11.24
N LEU A 548 9.60 -17.22 -12.01
CA LEU A 548 8.77 -17.06 -13.20
C LEU A 548 7.42 -16.40 -12.87
N GLY A 549 6.78 -16.83 -11.77
CA GLY A 549 5.54 -16.25 -11.29
C GLY A 549 5.70 -14.79 -10.87
N LYS A 550 6.78 -14.45 -10.16
CA LYS A 550 7.11 -13.07 -9.77
C LYS A 550 7.35 -12.19 -11.00
N GLU A 551 8.11 -12.68 -11.97
CA GLU A 551 8.40 -11.92 -13.18
C GLU A 551 7.16 -11.72 -14.05
N ASN A 552 6.36 -12.77 -14.26
CA ASN A 552 5.13 -12.65 -15.04
C ASN A 552 4.09 -11.72 -14.42
N LYS A 553 4.03 -11.63 -13.08
CA LYS A 553 3.22 -10.61 -12.39
C LYS A 553 3.71 -9.19 -12.71
N ARG A 554 5.02 -8.95 -12.71
CA ARG A 554 5.61 -7.64 -13.08
C ARG A 554 5.33 -7.31 -14.55
N ARG A 555 5.60 -8.24 -15.47
CA ARG A 555 5.35 -8.06 -16.90
C ARG A 555 3.88 -7.75 -17.20
N THR A 556 2.96 -8.47 -16.55
CA THR A 556 1.51 -8.20 -16.69
C THR A 556 1.14 -6.81 -16.17
N LYS A 557 1.70 -6.38 -15.03
CA LYS A 557 1.50 -5.03 -14.49
C LYS A 557 1.99 -3.95 -15.46
N ASP A 558 3.10 -4.21 -16.14
CA ASP A 558 3.69 -3.27 -17.09
C ASP A 558 3.01 -3.32 -18.48
N GLY A 559 2.07 -4.24 -18.72
CA GLY A 559 1.36 -4.42 -19.99
C GLY A 559 2.16 -5.19 -21.05
N LEU A 560 3.14 -6.00 -20.63
CA LEU A 560 3.96 -6.86 -21.47
C LEU A 560 3.44 -8.31 -21.46
N GLU A 561 3.74 -9.06 -22.52
CA GLU A 561 3.40 -10.48 -22.59
C GLU A 561 4.16 -11.29 -21.53
N LYS A 562 3.52 -12.36 -21.04
CA LYS A 562 4.14 -13.29 -20.08
C LYS A 562 5.36 -13.96 -20.73
N THR A 563 6.47 -13.96 -20.02
CA THR A 563 7.65 -14.73 -20.40
C THR A 563 7.42 -16.22 -20.08
N VAL A 564 7.95 -17.08 -20.93
CA VAL A 564 7.97 -18.54 -20.74
C VAL A 564 9.43 -18.96 -20.73
N VAL A 565 9.77 -19.83 -19.79
CA VAL A 565 11.11 -20.41 -19.66
C VAL A 565 11.02 -21.88 -20.06
N ASP A 566 11.67 -22.24 -21.17
CA ASP A 566 11.84 -23.64 -21.57
C ASP A 566 13.01 -24.27 -20.81
N CYS A 567 12.84 -24.44 -19.50
CA CYS A 567 13.78 -25.22 -18.70
C CYS A 567 13.34 -26.68 -18.71
N GLN A 568 14.03 -27.50 -19.49
CA GLN A 568 13.78 -28.93 -19.58
C GLN A 568 14.42 -29.62 -18.38
N ILE A 569 13.62 -29.93 -17.36
CA ILE A 569 14.03 -30.76 -16.23
C ILE A 569 13.56 -32.18 -16.51
N ILE A 570 14.50 -33.03 -16.91
CA ILE A 570 14.27 -34.42 -17.26
C ILE A 570 14.69 -35.29 -16.07
N ASP A 571 13.69 -35.92 -15.45
CA ASP A 571 13.89 -36.77 -14.29
C ASP A 571 13.93 -38.26 -14.70
N GLU A 572 15.06 -38.73 -15.22
CA GLU A 572 15.18 -40.12 -15.71
C GLU A 572 15.11 -41.14 -14.57
N ILE A 573 15.46 -40.73 -13.35
CA ILE A 573 15.49 -41.59 -12.16
C ILE A 573 14.16 -41.62 -11.40
N ARG A 574 13.09 -40.98 -11.91
CA ARG A 574 11.79 -40.89 -11.21
C ARG A 574 11.26 -42.25 -10.77
N ASP A 575 11.28 -43.23 -11.66
CA ASP A 575 10.78 -44.59 -11.41
C ASP A 575 11.64 -45.29 -10.35
N VAL A 576 12.96 -45.13 -10.46
CA VAL A 576 13.93 -45.63 -9.47
C VAL A 576 13.65 -44.99 -8.11
N ARG A 577 13.58 -43.65 -8.02
CA ARG A 577 13.32 -42.91 -6.79
C ARG A 577 11.99 -43.32 -6.15
N ALA A 578 10.94 -43.53 -6.93
CA ALA A 578 9.65 -44.01 -6.42
C ALA A 578 9.78 -45.40 -5.77
N VAL A 579 10.53 -46.31 -6.40
CA VAL A 579 10.84 -47.62 -5.82
C VAL A 579 11.71 -47.47 -4.56
N LEU A 580 12.77 -46.67 -4.61
CA LEU A 580 13.66 -46.43 -3.46
C LEU A 580 12.87 -45.86 -2.26
N LYS A 581 11.97 -44.91 -2.50
CA LYS A 581 11.12 -44.30 -1.48
C LYS A 581 10.12 -45.31 -0.92
N SER A 582 9.48 -46.11 -1.77
CA SER A 582 8.57 -47.18 -1.32
C SER A 582 9.28 -48.23 -0.46
N LEU A 583 10.54 -48.55 -0.79
CA LEU A 583 11.39 -49.47 -0.04
C LEU A 583 11.79 -48.85 1.30
N ALA A 584 12.22 -47.59 1.30
CA ALA A 584 12.65 -46.90 2.50
C ALA A 584 11.51 -46.70 3.52
N VAL A 585 10.30 -46.42 3.05
CA VAL A 585 9.08 -46.37 3.87
C VAL A 585 8.79 -47.74 4.51
N ARG A 586 8.91 -48.82 3.74
CA ARG A 586 8.69 -50.20 4.22
C ARG A 586 9.79 -50.71 5.16
N LEU A 587 11.02 -50.20 5.00
CA LEU A 587 12.18 -50.58 5.81
C LEU A 587 12.35 -49.74 7.08
N GLY A 588 11.55 -48.68 7.30
CA GLY A 588 11.50 -47.94 8.56
C GLY A 588 12.84 -47.32 8.99
N GLY A 589 13.51 -46.58 8.09
CA GLY A 589 14.85 -46.03 8.36
C GLY A 589 14.89 -45.03 9.53
N TRP A 590 15.80 -45.25 10.49
CA TRP A 590 16.09 -44.32 11.61
C TRP A 590 16.30 -42.87 11.14
N ASN A 591 17.09 -42.70 10.06
CA ASN A 591 17.43 -41.37 9.53
C ASN A 591 16.24 -40.65 8.89
N ILE A 592 15.27 -41.38 8.35
CA ILE A 592 14.07 -40.79 7.72
C ILE A 592 13.13 -40.29 8.81
N GLY A 593 12.90 -41.11 9.84
CA GLY A 593 12.12 -40.67 10.99
C GLY A 593 12.76 -39.51 11.75
N LEU A 594 14.09 -39.52 11.89
CA LEU A 594 14.83 -38.41 12.50
C LEU A 594 14.77 -37.13 11.66
N SER A 595 14.92 -37.23 10.34
CA SER A 595 14.80 -36.07 9.44
C SER A 595 13.39 -35.50 9.42
N ALA A 596 12.37 -36.35 9.36
CA ALA A 596 10.97 -35.95 9.42
C ALA A 596 10.63 -35.30 10.77
N LEU A 597 11.16 -35.81 11.88
CA LEU A 597 11.01 -35.21 13.20
C LEU A 597 11.71 -33.84 13.29
N LYS A 598 12.93 -33.70 12.75
CA LYS A 598 13.62 -32.40 12.69
C LYS A 598 12.83 -31.36 11.91
N GLN A 599 12.27 -31.77 10.76
CA GLN A 599 11.40 -30.91 9.97
C GLN A 599 10.14 -30.53 10.74
N TYR A 600 9.49 -31.49 11.40
CA TYR A 600 8.33 -31.24 12.25
C TYR A 600 8.64 -30.23 13.36
N ILE A 601 9.74 -30.39 14.08
CA ILE A 601 10.18 -29.45 15.14
C ILE A 601 10.46 -28.06 14.56
N ALA A 602 11.08 -27.97 13.39
CA ALA A 602 11.32 -26.69 12.74
C ALA A 602 10.03 -25.97 12.31
N GLU A 603 8.98 -26.72 11.97
CA GLU A 603 7.68 -26.19 11.53
C GLU A 603 6.75 -25.87 12.70
N GLN A 604 6.72 -26.72 13.73
CA GLN A 604 5.74 -26.67 14.83
C GLN A 604 6.35 -26.12 16.14
N GLY A 605 7.68 -26.04 16.24
CA GLY A 605 8.40 -25.50 17.40
C GLY A 605 8.66 -26.50 18.53
N ASP A 606 8.04 -27.69 18.49
CA ASP A 606 8.24 -28.74 19.50
C ASP A 606 8.30 -30.16 18.88
N ALA A 607 8.61 -31.16 19.71
CA ALA A 607 8.68 -32.57 19.32
C ALA A 607 7.37 -33.34 19.59
N LEU A 608 6.24 -32.65 19.76
CA LEU A 608 4.95 -33.24 20.13
C LEU A 608 4.17 -33.69 18.89
N VAL A 609 4.59 -34.81 18.31
CA VAL A 609 3.92 -35.35 17.12
C VAL A 609 2.61 -36.08 17.49
N ALA A 610 1.50 -35.69 16.84
CA ALA A 610 0.22 -36.40 16.96
C ALA A 610 0.30 -37.82 16.37
N GLN A 611 -0.37 -38.79 17.01
CA GLN A 611 -0.31 -40.19 16.59
C GLN A 611 -0.80 -40.43 15.16
N SER A 612 -1.74 -39.64 14.66
CA SER A 612 -2.26 -39.73 13.29
C SER A 612 -1.42 -38.97 12.27
N TYR A 613 -0.37 -38.26 12.70
CA TYR A 613 0.38 -37.36 11.82
C TYR A 613 1.17 -38.14 10.77
N LYS A 614 0.98 -37.71 9.52
CA LYS A 614 1.71 -38.16 8.35
C LYS A 614 2.34 -36.96 7.69
N THR A 615 3.60 -37.09 7.29
CA THR A 615 4.26 -36.06 6.48
C THR A 615 3.59 -35.96 5.11
N ASP A 616 3.80 -34.84 4.40
CA ASP A 616 3.25 -34.59 3.06
C ASP A 616 3.61 -35.70 2.05
N ASP A 617 4.71 -36.41 2.28
CA ASP A 617 5.16 -37.51 1.44
C ASP A 617 4.68 -38.89 1.90
N GLY A 618 3.75 -38.93 2.86
CA GLY A 618 3.04 -40.11 3.32
C GLY A 618 3.77 -40.92 4.39
N PHE A 619 4.87 -40.42 4.97
CA PHE A 619 5.56 -41.09 6.06
C PHE A 619 4.78 -40.95 7.37
N GLU A 620 4.52 -42.08 8.03
CA GLU A 620 3.76 -42.16 9.29
C GLU A 620 4.65 -41.79 10.48
N LEU A 621 4.96 -40.50 10.61
CA LEU A 621 5.83 -39.98 11.67
C LEU A 621 5.20 -40.16 13.06
N GLY A 622 3.88 -39.98 13.20
CA GLY A 622 3.17 -40.21 14.47
C GLY A 622 3.38 -41.61 15.05
N PRO A 623 3.07 -42.68 14.29
CA PRO A 623 3.33 -44.06 14.72
C PRO A 623 4.83 -44.36 14.95
N TRP A 624 5.72 -43.74 14.18
CA TRP A 624 7.17 -43.88 14.37
C TRP A 624 7.63 -43.30 15.72
N VAL A 625 7.21 -42.08 16.07
CA VAL A 625 7.51 -41.41 17.35
C VAL A 625 6.96 -42.23 18.54
N ASP A 626 5.73 -42.71 18.45
CA ASP A 626 5.12 -43.55 19.49
C ASP A 626 5.82 -44.90 19.67
N SER A 627 6.32 -45.48 18.57
CA SER A 627 7.16 -46.67 18.64
C SER A 627 8.44 -46.42 19.43
N ARG A 628 9.09 -45.26 19.25
CA ARG A 628 10.29 -44.88 20.02
C ARG A 628 10.03 -44.64 21.49
N ARG A 629 8.90 -44.02 21.86
CA ARG A 629 8.46 -43.91 23.26
C ARG A 629 8.29 -45.28 23.91
N ARG A 630 7.66 -46.23 23.21
CA ARG A 630 7.50 -47.62 23.68
C ARG A 630 8.83 -48.37 23.80
N ASP A 631 9.71 -48.21 22.82
CA ASP A 631 11.03 -48.86 22.83
C ASP A 631 11.91 -48.33 23.98
N PHE A 632 11.85 -47.03 24.28
CA PHE A 632 12.52 -46.43 25.44
C PHE A 632 11.99 -47.00 26.76
N LYS A 633 10.68 -47.09 26.93
CA LYS A 633 10.05 -47.69 28.13
C LYS A 633 10.41 -49.18 28.32
N LYS A 634 10.75 -49.88 27.24
CA LYS A 634 11.17 -51.29 27.23
C LYS A 634 12.70 -51.49 27.24
N ASN A 635 13.50 -50.43 27.36
CA ASN A 635 14.97 -50.46 27.26
C ASN A 635 15.52 -51.06 25.95
N ASN A 636 14.77 -50.95 24.86
CA ASN A 636 15.15 -51.46 23.53
C ASN A 636 15.84 -50.40 22.64
N LEU A 637 16.08 -49.18 23.16
CA LEU A 637 16.75 -48.10 22.45
C LEU A 637 18.20 -47.96 22.95
N GLY A 638 19.18 -48.05 22.04
CA GLY A 638 20.60 -47.88 22.40
C GLY A 638 20.94 -46.47 22.87
N VAL A 639 21.94 -46.35 23.75
CA VAL A 639 22.31 -45.09 24.44
C VAL A 639 22.58 -43.92 23.47
N ALA A 640 23.28 -44.17 22.36
CA ALA A 640 23.58 -43.14 21.36
C ALA A 640 22.31 -42.58 20.69
N LYS A 641 21.30 -43.42 20.48
CA LYS A 641 20.02 -43.04 19.85
C LYS A 641 19.12 -42.25 20.79
N VAL A 642 19.19 -42.55 22.10
CA VAL A 642 18.51 -41.77 23.14
C VAL A 642 19.15 -40.38 23.24
N ALA A 643 20.48 -40.29 23.21
CA ALA A 643 21.20 -39.01 23.24
C ALA A 643 20.83 -38.12 22.03
N GLU A 644 20.79 -38.70 20.82
CA GLU A 644 20.43 -37.98 19.59
C GLU A 644 18.99 -37.44 19.61
N LEU A 645 18.04 -38.16 20.23
CA LEU A 645 16.67 -37.68 20.41
C LEU A 645 16.58 -36.61 21.51
N ASN A 646 17.33 -36.77 22.60
CA ASN A 646 17.37 -35.78 23.70
C ASN A 646 17.92 -34.43 23.22
N GLU A 647 18.95 -34.44 22.37
CA GLU A 647 19.52 -33.22 21.79
C GLU A 647 18.50 -32.44 20.93
N LEU A 648 17.52 -33.14 20.35
CA LEU A 648 16.42 -32.55 19.59
C LEU A 648 15.22 -32.13 20.46
N GLY A 649 15.32 -32.22 21.79
CA GLY A 649 14.22 -31.90 22.69
C GLY A 649 13.06 -32.90 22.62
N PHE A 650 13.34 -34.17 22.32
CA PHE A 650 12.30 -35.19 22.15
C PHE A 650 11.46 -35.40 23.41
N ILE A 651 10.13 -35.33 23.25
CA ILE A 651 9.17 -35.46 24.35
C ILE A 651 8.84 -36.94 24.58
N TRP A 652 9.45 -37.51 25.62
CA TRP A 652 9.24 -38.91 26.04
C TRP A 652 7.86 -39.13 26.67
N ASP A 653 7.39 -38.18 27.47
CA ASP A 653 6.07 -38.20 28.11
C ASP A 653 5.20 -37.04 27.59
N ALA A 654 4.41 -37.36 26.57
CA ALA A 654 3.51 -36.40 25.93
C ALA A 654 2.34 -35.99 26.83
N GLU A 655 1.94 -36.81 27.80
CA GLU A 655 0.81 -36.49 28.68
C GLU A 655 1.21 -35.42 29.69
N THR A 656 2.36 -35.60 30.32
CA THR A 656 2.91 -34.64 31.30
C THR A 656 3.26 -33.31 30.62
N TYR A 657 3.85 -33.34 29.43
CA TYR A 657 4.19 -32.12 28.68
C TYR A 657 2.94 -31.30 28.30
N ASN A 658 1.90 -31.95 27.76
CA ASN A 658 0.64 -31.29 27.39
C ASN A 658 -0.09 -30.67 28.59
N TRP A 659 0.02 -31.32 29.77
CA TRP A 659 -0.55 -30.79 31.01
C TRP A 659 0.15 -29.49 31.43
N GLN A 660 1.49 -29.49 31.45
CA GLN A 660 2.30 -28.33 31.83
C GLN A 660 2.11 -27.13 30.88
N GLN A 661 2.04 -27.38 29.57
CA GLN A 661 1.75 -26.32 28.59
C GLN A 661 0.36 -25.71 28.83
N GLY A 662 -0.66 -26.55 29.05
CA GLY A 662 -2.02 -26.08 29.34
C GLY A 662 -2.11 -25.21 30.60
N ILE A 663 -1.41 -25.60 31.67
CA ILE A 663 -1.32 -24.81 32.91
C ILE A 663 -0.61 -23.47 32.65
N CYS A 664 0.54 -23.47 31.99
CA CYS A 664 1.31 -22.26 31.67
C CYS A 664 0.47 -21.25 30.85
N HIS A 665 -0.27 -21.73 29.84
CA HIS A 665 -1.16 -20.87 29.06
C HIS A 665 -2.34 -20.34 29.88
N PHE A 666 -2.87 -21.13 30.81
CA PHE A 666 -3.94 -20.72 31.71
C PHE A 666 -3.48 -19.63 32.70
N GLU A 667 -2.30 -19.77 33.29
CA GLU A 667 -1.69 -18.74 34.15
C GLU A 667 -1.44 -17.43 33.39
N ASN A 668 -0.88 -17.53 32.18
CA ASN A 668 -0.66 -16.38 31.31
C ASN A 668 -1.96 -15.69 30.91
N TYR A 669 -3.04 -16.45 30.72
CA TYR A 669 -4.36 -15.89 30.44
C TYR A 669 -4.88 -15.08 31.63
N ILE A 670 -4.85 -15.66 32.84
CA ILE A 670 -5.29 -14.98 34.07
C ILE A 670 -4.47 -13.69 34.29
N ALA A 671 -3.15 -13.75 34.09
CA ALA A 671 -2.28 -12.60 34.23
C ALA A 671 -2.60 -11.47 33.24
N LYS A 672 -3.06 -11.80 32.01
CA LYS A 672 -3.38 -10.82 30.96
C LYS A 672 -4.79 -10.25 31.08
N GLN A 673 -5.79 -11.11 31.33
CA GLN A 673 -7.21 -10.73 31.27
C GLN A 673 -7.78 -10.35 32.64
N GLY A 674 -7.15 -10.81 33.72
CA GLY A 674 -7.59 -10.54 35.09
C GLY A 674 -8.72 -11.44 35.58
N ASP A 675 -9.15 -12.44 34.80
CA ASP A 675 -10.12 -13.45 35.21
C ASP A 675 -9.73 -14.88 34.74
N ALA A 676 -10.37 -15.88 35.33
CA ALA A 676 -10.16 -17.31 35.03
C ALA A 676 -11.19 -17.86 34.02
N LEU A 677 -11.94 -17.00 33.33
CA LEU A 677 -13.04 -17.38 32.44
C LEU A 677 -12.58 -17.41 30.98
N VAL A 678 -11.88 -18.47 30.61
CA VAL A 678 -11.41 -18.64 29.23
C VAL A 678 -12.57 -18.90 28.24
N PRO A 679 -12.74 -18.08 27.18
CA PRO A 679 -13.70 -18.34 26.10
C PRO A 679 -13.35 -19.61 25.31
N LEU A 680 -14.34 -20.37 24.85
CA LEU A 680 -14.12 -21.61 24.09
C LEU A 680 -13.28 -21.39 22.81
N THR A 681 -13.43 -20.23 22.17
CA THR A 681 -12.72 -19.86 20.94
C THR A 681 -11.34 -19.25 21.20
N TYR A 682 -10.94 -19.08 22.47
CA TYR A 682 -9.69 -18.42 22.80
C TYR A 682 -8.49 -19.28 22.40
N LYS A 683 -7.55 -18.64 21.70
CA LYS A 683 -6.24 -19.18 21.34
C LYS A 683 -5.16 -18.28 21.92
N ALA A 684 -4.14 -18.88 22.51
CA ALA A 684 -2.97 -18.15 22.97
C ALA A 684 -2.18 -17.58 21.78
N ASP A 685 -1.24 -16.67 22.04
CA ASP A 685 -0.50 -15.93 21.01
C ASP A 685 0.33 -16.84 20.08
N ASP A 686 0.70 -18.03 20.55
CA ASP A 686 1.40 -19.08 19.81
C ASP A 686 0.47 -20.08 19.11
N GLY A 687 -0.84 -19.86 19.19
CA GLY A 687 -1.86 -20.70 18.57
C GLY A 687 -2.40 -21.83 19.44
N PHE A 688 -1.92 -22.00 20.68
CA PHE A 688 -2.45 -23.03 21.59
C PHE A 688 -3.94 -22.80 21.88
N GLU A 689 -4.77 -23.83 21.63
CA GLU A 689 -6.23 -23.75 21.81
C GLU A 689 -6.64 -23.89 23.28
N LEU A 690 -6.27 -22.91 24.11
CA LEU A 690 -6.55 -22.92 25.54
C LEU A 690 -8.06 -23.04 25.83
N GLY A 691 -8.92 -22.45 24.99
CA GLY A 691 -10.38 -22.55 25.14
C GLY A 691 -10.91 -23.98 25.05
N THR A 692 -10.44 -24.77 24.08
CA THR A 692 -10.82 -26.19 23.95
C THR A 692 -10.18 -27.03 25.04
N TRP A 693 -8.94 -26.72 25.44
CA TRP A 693 -8.27 -27.36 26.56
C TRP A 693 -9.04 -27.20 27.88
N VAL A 694 -9.40 -25.98 28.28
CA VAL A 694 -10.19 -25.68 29.49
C VAL A 694 -11.56 -26.38 29.45
N SER A 695 -12.26 -26.32 28.31
CA SER A 695 -13.56 -26.98 28.13
C SER A 695 -13.49 -28.51 28.32
N SER A 696 -12.43 -29.13 27.78
CA SER A 696 -12.20 -30.56 27.95
C SER A 696 -11.95 -30.93 29.42
N ARG A 697 -11.31 -30.06 30.21
CA ARG A 697 -11.09 -30.27 31.65
C ARG A 697 -12.38 -30.16 32.46
N ARG A 698 -13.22 -29.15 32.17
CA ARG A 698 -14.58 -29.05 32.76
C ARG A 698 -15.40 -30.31 32.52
N SER A 699 -15.34 -30.84 31.29
CA SER A 699 -16.02 -32.08 30.92
C SER A 699 -15.44 -33.30 31.65
N ALA A 700 -14.10 -33.39 31.77
CA ALA A 700 -13.43 -34.47 32.48
C ALA A 700 -13.73 -34.46 33.99
N PHE A 701 -13.84 -33.27 34.61
CA PHE A 701 -14.23 -33.10 36.01
C PHE A 701 -15.68 -33.52 36.24
N LYS A 702 -16.62 -33.04 35.40
CA LYS A 702 -18.04 -33.43 35.46
C LYS A 702 -18.25 -34.95 35.33
N ASN A 703 -17.39 -35.62 34.57
CA ASN A 703 -17.43 -37.06 34.35
C ASN A 703 -16.59 -37.87 35.37
N ASN A 704 -16.00 -37.24 36.39
CA ASN A 704 -15.11 -37.87 37.39
C ASN A 704 -13.88 -38.60 36.79
N ILE A 705 -13.37 -38.12 35.65
CA ILE A 705 -12.21 -38.71 34.95
C ILE A 705 -10.90 -38.02 35.37
N LEU A 706 -10.97 -36.79 35.88
CA LEU A 706 -9.80 -36.00 36.24
C LEU A 706 -9.28 -36.41 37.65
N GLY A 707 -8.03 -36.82 37.74
CA GLY A 707 -7.42 -37.25 39.01
C GLY A 707 -7.30 -36.10 40.04
N ILE A 708 -7.38 -36.45 41.33
CA ILE A 708 -7.46 -35.49 42.46
C ILE A 708 -6.31 -34.48 42.46
N ALA A 709 -5.08 -34.90 42.16
CA ALA A 709 -3.92 -34.00 42.11
C ALA A 709 -4.06 -32.92 41.02
N LYS A 710 -4.59 -33.30 39.85
CA LYS A 710 -4.83 -32.39 38.71
C LYS A 710 -5.99 -31.41 38.98
N VAL A 711 -6.96 -31.81 39.80
CA VAL A 711 -8.06 -30.94 40.25
C VAL A 711 -7.53 -29.89 41.23
N SER A 712 -6.76 -30.31 42.24
CA SER A 712 -6.17 -29.41 43.24
C SER A 712 -5.29 -28.33 42.60
N GLU A 713 -4.47 -28.69 41.60
CA GLU A 713 -3.61 -27.76 40.88
C GLU A 713 -4.40 -26.68 40.12
N LEU A 714 -5.55 -27.03 39.54
CA LEU A 714 -6.43 -26.07 38.87
C LEU A 714 -7.23 -25.21 39.87
N ASP A 715 -7.65 -25.79 41.00
CA ASP A 715 -8.36 -25.06 42.06
C ASP A 715 -7.47 -23.96 42.66
N GLU A 716 -6.18 -24.23 42.88
CA GLU A 716 -5.21 -23.24 43.37
C GLU A 716 -5.06 -22.03 42.41
N LEU A 717 -5.27 -22.25 41.11
CA LEU A 717 -5.23 -21.20 40.08
C LEU A 717 -6.58 -20.49 39.91
N GLY A 718 -7.59 -20.81 40.72
CA GLY A 718 -8.93 -20.18 40.65
C GLY A 718 -9.76 -20.65 39.46
N PHE A 719 -9.55 -21.88 38.98
CA PHE A 719 -10.22 -22.41 37.79
C PHE A 719 -11.75 -22.47 37.94
N ILE A 720 -12.46 -21.86 36.98
CA ILE A 720 -13.93 -21.83 36.99
C ILE A 720 -14.48 -23.10 36.35
N TRP A 721 -14.98 -24.02 37.17
CA TRP A 721 -15.58 -25.29 36.73
C TRP A 721 -16.95 -25.11 36.05
N ASP A 722 -17.81 -24.23 36.56
CA ASP A 722 -19.12 -23.91 35.99
C ASP A 722 -19.17 -22.48 35.44
N ALA A 723 -18.79 -22.36 34.16
CA ALA A 723 -18.79 -21.09 33.44
C ALA A 723 -20.20 -20.55 33.15
N GLU A 724 -21.24 -21.39 33.13
CA GLU A 724 -22.61 -20.95 32.84
C GLU A 724 -23.20 -20.24 34.06
N ALA A 725 -23.01 -20.82 35.25
CA ALA A 725 -23.44 -20.23 36.51
C ALA A 725 -22.71 -18.90 36.80
N TYR A 726 -21.39 -18.87 36.58
CA TYR A 726 -20.58 -17.67 36.80
C TYR A 726 -20.96 -16.51 35.87
N ASN A 727 -21.14 -16.79 34.57
CA ASN A 727 -21.58 -15.77 33.60
C ASN A 727 -22.98 -15.23 33.90
N TRP A 728 -23.91 -16.08 34.33
CA TRP A 728 -25.28 -15.65 34.63
C TRP A 728 -25.31 -14.62 35.77
N GLN A 729 -24.56 -14.86 36.84
CA GLN A 729 -24.48 -13.95 37.99
C GLN A 729 -23.87 -12.59 37.62
N GLN A 730 -22.80 -12.59 36.82
CA GLN A 730 -22.16 -11.35 36.35
C GLN A 730 -23.10 -10.50 35.50
N VAL A 731 -23.83 -11.12 34.57
CA VAL A 731 -24.72 -10.38 33.66
C VAL A 731 -25.95 -9.82 34.37
N ILE A 732 -26.48 -10.54 35.37
CA ILE A 732 -27.55 -10.02 36.24
C ILE A 732 -27.05 -8.80 37.04
N ALA A 733 -25.79 -8.76 37.46
CA ALA A 733 -25.21 -7.59 38.12
C ALA A 733 -25.14 -6.37 37.19
N HIS A 734 -24.73 -6.54 35.92
CA HIS A 734 -24.76 -5.45 34.93
C HIS A 734 -26.17 -4.95 34.65
N LEU A 735 -27.15 -5.84 34.59
CA LEU A 735 -28.55 -5.45 34.40
C LEU A 735 -29.08 -4.65 35.60
N LYS A 736 -28.74 -5.03 36.84
CA LYS A 736 -29.09 -4.29 38.05
C LYS A 736 -28.47 -2.89 38.07
N ASP A 737 -27.21 -2.74 37.67
CA ASP A 737 -26.55 -1.43 37.54
C ASP A 737 -27.23 -0.55 36.48
N TYR A 738 -27.61 -1.13 35.34
CA TYR A 738 -28.37 -0.41 34.31
C TYR A 738 -29.72 0.10 34.84
N ILE A 739 -30.47 -0.76 35.56
CA ILE A 739 -31.75 -0.40 36.17
C ILE A 739 -31.56 0.73 37.19
N ALA A 740 -30.51 0.67 38.02
CA ALA A 740 -30.22 1.71 39.01
C ALA A 740 -29.95 3.08 38.36
N LYS A 741 -29.35 3.11 37.17
CA LYS A 741 -29.02 4.34 36.44
C LYS A 741 -30.16 4.90 35.60
N ASN A 742 -30.94 4.03 34.95
CA ASN A 742 -31.92 4.44 33.93
C ASN A 742 -33.37 4.25 34.37
N GLY A 743 -33.61 3.51 35.46
CA GLY A 743 -34.94 3.27 36.03
C GLY A 743 -35.80 2.24 35.27
N ASP A 744 -35.26 1.59 34.23
CA ASP A 744 -35.97 0.59 33.44
C ASP A 744 -35.06 -0.57 32.97
N THR A 745 -35.67 -1.57 32.33
CA THR A 745 -34.99 -2.72 31.71
C THR A 745 -34.89 -2.59 30.17
N LEU A 746 -35.11 -1.39 29.62
CA LEU A 746 -35.09 -1.11 28.19
C LEU A 746 -33.67 -0.77 27.72
N VAL A 747 -32.77 -1.73 27.89
CA VAL A 747 -31.39 -1.60 27.45
C VAL A 747 -31.33 -1.45 25.91
N PRO A 748 -30.72 -0.37 25.37
CA PRO A 748 -30.48 -0.23 23.93
C PRO A 748 -29.63 -1.38 23.39
N LEU A 749 -29.92 -1.85 22.17
CA LEU A 749 -29.20 -2.99 21.54
C LEU A 749 -27.69 -2.79 21.46
N ASN A 750 -27.24 -1.54 21.31
CA ASN A 750 -25.83 -1.15 21.23
C ASN A 750 -25.22 -0.75 22.58
N TYR A 751 -25.95 -0.92 23.69
CA TYR A 751 -25.45 -0.56 25.01
C TYR A 751 -24.35 -1.51 25.47
N ILE A 752 -23.28 -0.91 25.97
CA ILE A 752 -22.11 -1.57 26.53
C ILE A 752 -21.96 -1.06 27.97
N SER A 753 -21.78 -1.96 28.93
CA SER A 753 -21.56 -1.63 30.35
C SER A 753 -20.18 -1.00 30.57
N TYR A 754 -19.93 -0.51 31.78
CA TYR A 754 -18.71 0.24 32.13
C TYR A 754 -17.40 -0.55 31.93
N ASP A 755 -17.47 -1.87 31.96
CA ASP A 755 -16.38 -2.82 31.80
C ASP A 755 -16.28 -3.42 30.37
N GLY A 756 -17.09 -2.93 29.43
CA GLY A 756 -17.04 -3.36 28.04
C GLY A 756 -17.99 -4.50 27.68
N TYR A 757 -18.83 -4.99 28.61
CA TYR A 757 -19.79 -6.06 28.31
C TYR A 757 -20.97 -5.56 27.47
N ALA A 758 -21.28 -6.26 26.38
CA ALA A 758 -22.37 -5.91 25.44
C ALA A 758 -23.76 -6.29 25.98
N LEU A 759 -24.17 -5.69 27.11
CA LEU A 759 -25.43 -5.97 27.80
C LEU A 759 -26.65 -5.79 26.88
N GLY A 760 -26.61 -4.83 25.95
CA GLY A 760 -27.67 -4.60 24.96
C GLY A 760 -27.95 -5.80 24.05
N GLN A 761 -26.89 -6.47 23.57
CA GLN A 761 -27.03 -7.67 22.74
C GLN A 761 -27.52 -8.87 23.55
N TRP A 762 -27.06 -9.00 24.80
CA TRP A 762 -27.51 -10.06 25.69
C TRP A 762 -29.01 -9.95 26.02
N VAL A 763 -29.48 -8.75 26.40
CA VAL A 763 -30.90 -8.47 26.67
C VAL A 763 -31.76 -8.75 25.44
N GLY A 764 -31.29 -8.35 24.25
CA GLY A 764 -31.96 -8.65 22.98
C GLY A 764 -32.08 -10.16 22.71
N SER A 765 -31.01 -10.90 22.96
CA SER A 765 -30.98 -12.37 22.78
C SER A 765 -31.94 -13.07 23.73
N ARG A 766 -32.03 -12.64 25.00
CA ARG A 766 -32.97 -13.23 25.98
C ARG A 766 -34.43 -12.98 25.61
N ARG A 767 -34.76 -11.81 25.07
CA ARG A 767 -36.11 -11.54 24.53
C ARG A 767 -36.47 -12.49 23.38
N HIS A 768 -35.50 -12.78 22.50
CA HIS A 768 -35.68 -13.74 21.41
C HIS A 768 -35.85 -15.17 21.93
N ASP A 769 -35.00 -15.62 22.85
CA ASP A 769 -35.07 -16.96 23.45
C ASP A 769 -36.42 -17.21 24.17
N TYR A 770 -36.96 -16.19 24.84
CA TYR A 770 -38.26 -16.28 25.51
C TYR A 770 -39.41 -16.45 24.50
N GLN A 771 -39.34 -15.76 23.35
CA GLN A 771 -40.30 -15.95 22.27
C GLN A 771 -40.24 -17.34 21.63
N GLN A 772 -39.09 -18.02 21.72
CA GLN A 772 -38.86 -19.37 21.20
C GLN A 772 -39.08 -20.48 22.24
N ASN A 773 -39.57 -20.17 23.45
CA ASN A 773 -39.73 -21.12 24.57
C ASN A 773 -38.43 -21.88 24.93
N SER A 774 -37.25 -21.29 24.73
CA SER A 774 -35.96 -21.96 24.95
C SER A 774 -35.29 -21.63 26.30
N LEU A 775 -35.89 -20.72 27.08
CA LEU A 775 -35.40 -20.31 28.41
C LEU A 775 -36.02 -21.17 29.52
N ARG A 776 -35.19 -21.66 30.46
CA ARG A 776 -35.66 -22.39 31.65
C ARG A 776 -36.46 -21.48 32.59
N ASP A 777 -37.54 -21.99 33.16
CA ASP A 777 -38.47 -21.26 34.03
C ASP A 777 -37.80 -20.52 35.20
N ALA A 778 -36.78 -21.12 35.82
CA ALA A 778 -36.03 -20.48 36.91
C ALA A 778 -35.35 -19.16 36.49
N LYS A 779 -34.79 -19.10 35.27
CA LYS A 779 -34.14 -17.91 34.71
C LYS A 779 -35.15 -16.84 34.29
N VAL A 780 -36.34 -17.26 33.85
CA VAL A 780 -37.46 -16.36 33.52
C VAL A 780 -38.00 -15.70 34.79
N SER A 781 -38.16 -16.47 35.87
CA SER A 781 -38.62 -15.96 37.17
C SER A 781 -37.68 -14.88 37.72
N GLU A 782 -36.37 -15.12 37.70
CA GLU A 782 -35.37 -14.16 38.19
C GLU A 782 -35.38 -12.84 37.39
N LEU A 783 -35.58 -12.90 36.07
CA LEU A 783 -35.69 -11.69 35.24
C LEU A 783 -37.03 -10.96 35.47
N ASN A 784 -38.12 -11.69 35.69
CA ASN A 784 -39.43 -11.10 36.02
C ASN A 784 -39.40 -10.32 37.33
N GLU A 785 -38.70 -10.82 38.35
CA GLU A 785 -38.51 -10.12 39.63
C GLU A 785 -37.77 -8.78 39.46
N LEU A 786 -36.91 -8.65 38.44
CA LEU A 786 -36.22 -7.41 38.10
C LEU A 786 -37.06 -6.45 37.23
N GLY A 787 -38.32 -6.78 36.94
CA GLY A 787 -39.18 -5.97 36.08
C GLY A 787 -38.78 -6.00 34.60
N PHE A 788 -38.25 -7.13 34.13
CA PHE A 788 -37.75 -7.29 32.76
C PHE A 788 -38.87 -7.23 31.71
N VAL A 789 -38.79 -6.25 30.80
CA VAL A 789 -39.77 -6.08 29.72
C VAL A 789 -39.45 -7.03 28.58
N TRP A 790 -40.27 -8.07 28.41
CA TRP A 790 -40.15 -9.06 27.34
C TRP A 790 -40.62 -8.54 25.98
N ASN A 791 -41.71 -7.75 25.95
CA ASN A 791 -42.27 -7.16 24.73
C ASN A 791 -42.24 -5.62 24.80
N THR A 792 -41.28 -5.04 24.09
CA THR A 792 -41.05 -3.58 24.05
C THR A 792 -42.11 -2.82 23.26
N GLU A 793 -42.79 -3.45 22.31
CA GLU A 793 -43.86 -2.83 21.52
C GLU A 793 -45.11 -2.59 22.37
N VAL A 794 -45.50 -3.59 23.16
CA VAL A 794 -46.64 -3.50 24.09
C VAL A 794 -46.37 -2.46 25.16
N TYR A 795 -45.16 -2.44 25.73
CA TYR A 795 -44.76 -1.44 26.72
C TYR A 795 -44.81 -0.01 26.17
N ASN A 796 -44.23 0.24 24.98
CA ASN A 796 -44.24 1.56 24.35
C ASN A 796 -45.65 2.03 23.94
N TRP A 797 -46.55 1.10 23.60
CA TRP A 797 -47.95 1.42 23.33
C TRP A 797 -48.66 1.89 24.60
N LEU A 798 -48.56 1.13 25.70
CA LEU A 798 -49.21 1.46 26.98
C LEU A 798 -48.69 2.78 27.56
N GLN A 799 -47.38 3.01 27.50
CA GLN A 799 -46.78 4.29 27.91
C GLN A 799 -47.28 5.45 27.04
N GLY A 800 -47.30 5.28 25.71
CA GLY A 800 -47.78 6.30 24.79
C GLY A 800 -49.24 6.70 25.02
N ILE A 801 -50.12 5.72 25.23
CA ILE A 801 -51.53 5.95 25.58
C ILE A 801 -51.67 6.63 26.95
N GLY A 802 -50.92 6.18 27.95
CA GLY A 802 -50.93 6.79 29.30
C GLY A 802 -50.52 8.26 29.28
N PHE A 803 -49.44 8.60 28.58
CA PHE A 803 -48.98 9.98 28.47
C PHE A 803 -49.89 10.84 27.60
N LEU A 804 -50.51 10.27 26.57
CA LEU A 804 -51.50 10.97 25.76
C LEU A 804 -52.75 11.32 26.58
N LYS A 805 -53.22 10.42 27.46
CA LYS A 805 -54.32 10.70 28.41
C LYS A 805 -53.99 11.87 29.34
N ILE A 806 -52.78 11.87 29.91
CA ILE A 806 -52.30 12.96 30.78
C ILE A 806 -52.21 14.28 30.00
N PHE A 807 -51.69 14.25 28.77
CA PHE A 807 -51.59 15.42 27.91
C PHE A 807 -52.99 15.99 27.58
N PHE A 808 -53.93 15.12 27.20
CA PHE A 808 -55.30 15.50 26.90
C PHE A 808 -55.98 16.13 28.12
N ALA A 809 -55.82 15.54 29.31
CA ALA A 809 -56.37 16.09 30.55
C ALA A 809 -55.82 17.49 30.87
N LYS A 810 -54.56 17.79 30.49
CA LYS A 810 -53.92 19.08 30.74
C LYS A 810 -54.23 20.15 29.70
N GLN A 811 -54.34 19.77 28.43
CA GLN A 811 -54.42 20.71 27.30
C GLN A 811 -55.83 20.76 26.67
N GLY A 812 -56.73 19.85 27.04
CA GLY A 812 -58.09 19.76 26.49
C GLY A 812 -58.17 19.17 25.07
N HIS A 813 -57.04 18.89 24.42
CA HIS A 813 -56.99 18.33 23.06
C HIS A 813 -55.83 17.35 22.87
N ALA A 814 -55.92 16.47 21.86
CA ALA A 814 -54.87 15.51 21.52
C ALA A 814 -53.82 16.01 20.50
N LEU A 815 -53.77 17.33 20.23
CA LEU A 815 -52.80 17.91 19.30
C LEU A 815 -51.43 18.11 19.97
N VAL A 816 -50.58 17.09 19.90
CA VAL A 816 -49.23 17.13 20.46
C VAL A 816 -48.23 17.69 19.46
N ALA A 817 -47.45 18.69 19.85
CA ALA A 817 -46.36 19.22 19.03
C ALA A 817 -45.28 18.16 18.81
N LYS A 818 -44.71 18.05 17.59
CA LYS A 818 -43.74 17.00 17.23
C LYS A 818 -42.52 16.94 18.17
N SER A 819 -42.07 18.09 18.67
CA SER A 819 -40.94 18.23 19.58
C SER A 819 -41.28 17.96 21.05
N TYR A 820 -42.55 17.74 21.39
CA TYR A 820 -42.99 17.59 22.76
C TYR A 820 -42.45 16.29 23.37
N LYS A 821 -41.86 16.44 24.56
CA LYS A 821 -41.44 15.36 25.45
C LYS A 821 -42.14 15.50 26.79
N THR A 822 -42.49 14.39 27.41
CA THR A 822 -43.02 14.34 28.77
C THR A 822 -41.91 14.63 29.78
N ASP A 823 -42.29 14.90 31.03
CA ASP A 823 -41.36 15.25 32.12
C ASP A 823 -40.34 14.14 32.41
N ASN A 824 -40.70 12.88 32.13
CA ASN A 824 -39.80 11.72 32.19
C ASN A 824 -39.07 11.41 30.87
N GLY A 825 -39.07 12.33 29.91
CA GLY A 825 -38.28 12.24 28.68
C GLY A 825 -38.91 11.47 27.52
N PHE A 826 -40.11 10.89 27.68
CA PHE A 826 -40.78 10.17 26.59
C PHE A 826 -41.20 11.14 25.46
N ALA A 827 -40.79 10.83 24.22
CA ALA A 827 -41.03 11.66 23.04
C ALA A 827 -42.46 11.52 22.49
N LEU A 828 -43.46 11.90 23.29
CA LEU A 828 -44.88 11.77 22.97
C LEU A 828 -45.25 12.44 21.63
N GLY A 829 -44.66 13.59 21.30
CA GLY A 829 -44.91 14.28 20.03
C GLY A 829 -44.50 13.48 18.79
N SER A 830 -43.37 12.77 18.88
CA SER A 830 -42.92 11.87 17.81
C SER A 830 -43.76 10.60 17.74
N TRP A 831 -44.14 10.05 18.89
CA TRP A 831 -45.02 8.88 18.99
C TRP A 831 -46.39 9.14 18.36
N VAL A 832 -47.07 10.24 18.73
CA VAL A 832 -48.37 10.67 18.16
C VAL A 832 -48.26 10.89 16.64
N GLY A 833 -47.19 11.54 16.18
CA GLY A 833 -46.94 11.74 14.75
C GLY A 833 -46.80 10.44 13.97
N MET A 834 -46.14 9.43 14.56
CA MET A 834 -45.98 8.12 13.93
C MET A 834 -47.31 7.37 13.81
N ARG A 835 -48.21 7.47 14.80
CA ARG A 835 -49.54 6.87 14.74
C ARG A 835 -50.40 7.42 13.61
N ARG A 836 -50.32 8.73 13.31
CA ARG A 836 -50.99 9.33 12.15
C ARG A 836 -50.49 8.74 10.83
N VAL A 837 -49.18 8.50 10.72
CA VAL A 837 -48.58 7.86 9.54
C VAL A 837 -49.00 6.40 9.42
N ASP A 838 -49.00 5.66 10.52
CA ASP A 838 -49.39 4.25 10.54
C ASP A 838 -50.87 4.06 10.19
N PHE A 839 -51.75 4.98 10.64
CA PHE A 839 -53.17 4.98 10.27
C PHE A 839 -53.37 5.22 8.77
N LYS A 840 -52.69 6.22 8.19
CA LYS A 840 -52.76 6.50 6.75
C LYS A 840 -52.25 5.32 5.88
N LYS A 841 -51.37 4.49 6.43
CA LYS A 841 -50.80 3.31 5.76
C LYS A 841 -51.52 1.99 6.06
N ASN A 842 -52.63 2.01 6.82
CA ASN A 842 -53.36 0.81 7.28
C ASN A 842 -52.51 -0.18 8.12
N ASN A 843 -51.51 0.32 8.85
CA ASN A 843 -50.62 -0.50 9.71
C ASN A 843 -51.12 -0.64 11.16
N LEU A 844 -52.24 0.01 11.52
CA LEU A 844 -52.83 -0.06 12.85
C LEU A 844 -53.99 -1.05 12.90
N VAL A 845 -53.95 -1.97 13.86
CA VAL A 845 -55.03 -2.92 14.13
C VAL A 845 -56.27 -2.18 14.65
N ALA A 846 -57.47 -2.61 14.27
CA ALA A 846 -58.73 -1.94 14.57
C ALA A 846 -58.95 -1.59 16.06
N VAL A 847 -58.52 -2.46 16.97
CA VAL A 847 -58.60 -2.23 18.43
C VAL A 847 -57.78 -1.00 18.85
N LYS A 848 -56.57 -0.84 18.31
CA LYS A 848 -55.67 0.28 18.59
C LYS A 848 -56.20 1.61 18.04
N VAL A 849 -56.90 1.57 16.90
CA VAL A 849 -57.58 2.74 16.32
C VAL A 849 -58.76 3.17 17.19
N THR A 850 -59.55 2.20 17.66
CA THR A 850 -60.69 2.45 18.55
C THR A 850 -60.23 3.11 19.86
N GLU A 851 -59.18 2.57 20.48
CA GLU A 851 -58.59 3.13 21.72
C GLU A 851 -58.11 4.58 21.55
N LEU A 852 -57.54 4.94 20.39
CA LEU A 852 -57.14 6.33 20.11
C LEU A 852 -58.35 7.24 19.84
N ASN A 853 -59.37 6.74 19.13
CA ASN A 853 -60.59 7.50 18.86
C ASN A 853 -61.34 7.87 20.14
N GLU A 854 -61.44 6.95 21.10
CA GLU A 854 -62.06 7.19 22.41
C GLU A 854 -61.36 8.30 23.20
N LEU A 855 -60.08 8.55 22.94
CA LEU A 855 -59.28 9.62 23.58
C LEU A 855 -59.36 10.96 22.84
N GLY A 856 -60.25 11.09 21.85
CA GLY A 856 -60.37 12.31 21.04
C GLY A 856 -59.12 12.57 20.19
N PHE A 857 -58.45 11.52 19.72
CA PHE A 857 -57.23 11.65 18.93
C PHE A 857 -57.47 12.38 17.61
N ILE A 858 -56.73 13.46 17.39
CA ILE A 858 -56.84 14.28 16.18
C ILE A 858 -55.98 13.65 15.08
N TRP A 859 -56.64 12.97 14.13
CA TRP A 859 -55.99 12.34 12.97
C TRP A 859 -55.49 13.38 11.95
N ASP A 860 -56.33 14.36 11.61
CA ASP A 860 -55.98 15.45 10.70
C ASP A 860 -55.73 16.75 11.46
N ALA A 861 -54.46 16.98 11.77
CA ALA A 861 -54.01 18.19 12.44
C ALA A 861 -54.10 19.45 11.55
N GLU A 862 -54.11 19.31 10.23
CA GLU A 862 -54.13 20.46 9.32
C GLU A 862 -55.53 21.07 9.26
N THR A 863 -56.55 20.22 9.11
CA THR A 863 -57.95 20.63 9.11
C THR A 863 -58.36 21.22 10.45
N TYR A 864 -58.00 20.57 11.56
CA TYR A 864 -58.28 21.09 12.91
C TYR A 864 -57.66 22.48 13.15
N ASN A 865 -56.39 22.70 12.77
CA ASN A 865 -55.73 24.00 12.93
C ASN A 865 -56.28 25.10 11.99
N TRP A 866 -56.91 24.71 10.88
CA TRP A 866 -57.58 25.64 9.97
C TRP A 866 -58.87 26.16 10.61
N GLU A 867 -59.75 25.26 11.04
CA GLU A 867 -61.03 25.59 11.67
C GLU A 867 -60.85 26.46 12.92
N GLN A 868 -59.90 26.10 13.80
CA GLN A 868 -59.57 26.91 14.98
C GLN A 868 -59.09 28.31 14.61
N GLY A 869 -58.25 28.42 13.57
CA GLY A 869 -57.74 29.72 13.12
C GLY A 869 -58.82 30.61 12.51
N VAL A 870 -59.78 30.04 11.78
CA VAL A 870 -60.95 30.74 11.25
C VAL A 870 -61.86 31.19 12.39
N SER A 871 -62.16 30.32 13.35
CA SER A 871 -62.99 30.66 14.52
C SER A 871 -62.38 31.80 15.35
N HIS A 872 -61.08 31.74 15.65
CA HIS A 872 -60.42 32.80 16.43
C HIS A 872 -60.31 34.11 15.66
N LEU A 873 -60.20 34.06 14.34
CA LEU A 873 -60.24 35.25 13.51
C LEU A 873 -61.62 35.90 13.56
N ASP A 874 -62.69 35.12 13.47
CA ASP A 874 -64.07 35.60 13.59
C ASP A 874 -64.31 36.26 14.96
N ASP A 875 -63.89 35.60 16.05
CA ASP A 875 -63.93 36.17 17.40
C ASP A 875 -63.14 37.49 17.52
N TYR A 876 -61.98 37.56 16.88
CA TYR A 876 -61.16 38.77 16.88
C TYR A 876 -61.87 39.92 16.15
N ILE A 877 -62.48 39.64 14.99
CA ILE A 877 -63.21 40.61 14.19
C ILE A 877 -64.43 41.11 14.96
N ALA A 878 -65.17 40.20 15.63
CA ALA A 878 -66.29 40.56 16.49
C ALA A 878 -65.87 41.50 17.64
N LYS A 879 -64.67 41.30 18.22
CA LYS A 879 -64.14 42.12 19.32
C LYS A 879 -63.53 43.46 18.88
N GLN A 880 -62.81 43.48 17.77
CA GLN A 880 -61.98 44.64 17.34
C GLN A 880 -62.58 45.41 16.16
N GLY A 881 -63.64 44.89 15.54
CA GLY A 881 -64.35 45.51 14.42
C GLY A 881 -63.66 45.41 13.06
N ASN A 882 -62.47 44.78 12.97
CA ASN A 882 -61.76 44.56 11.71
C ASN A 882 -60.80 43.36 11.79
N ALA A 883 -60.32 42.90 10.62
CA ALA A 883 -59.38 41.78 10.50
C ALA A 883 -57.90 42.20 10.57
N LEU A 884 -57.57 43.38 11.13
CA LEU A 884 -56.20 43.86 11.26
C LEU A 884 -55.54 43.28 12.52
N VAL A 885 -55.10 42.03 12.42
CA VAL A 885 -54.42 41.34 13.54
C VAL A 885 -52.93 41.70 13.56
N ALA A 886 -52.44 42.18 14.71
CA ALA A 886 -51.02 42.41 14.93
C ALA A 886 -50.24 41.08 14.89
N GLN A 887 -49.06 41.05 14.26
CA GLN A 887 -48.31 39.79 14.07
C GLN A 887 -47.98 39.07 15.40
N SER A 888 -47.77 39.80 16.48
CA SER A 888 -47.47 39.25 17.81
C SER A 888 -48.71 38.84 18.60
N TYR A 889 -49.92 39.05 18.08
CA TYR A 889 -51.16 38.79 18.80
C TYR A 889 -51.37 37.29 19.02
N LYS A 890 -51.75 36.95 20.26
CA LYS A 890 -52.20 35.63 20.68
C LYS A 890 -53.57 35.80 21.34
N THR A 891 -54.46 34.85 21.10
CA THR A 891 -55.76 34.75 21.78
C THR A 891 -55.58 34.36 23.25
N ASP A 892 -56.66 34.46 24.02
CA ASP A 892 -56.66 34.19 25.47
C ASP A 892 -56.29 32.73 25.82
N ASP A 893 -56.58 31.79 24.93
CA ASP A 893 -56.19 30.38 25.00
C ASP A 893 -54.78 30.10 24.43
N GLY A 894 -54.07 31.15 24.03
CA GLY A 894 -52.68 31.09 23.58
C GLY A 894 -52.49 30.79 22.09
N PHE A 895 -53.57 30.68 21.30
CA PHE A 895 -53.45 30.47 19.85
C PHE A 895 -52.77 31.68 19.17
N PRO A 896 -51.71 31.47 18.37
CA PRO A 896 -50.92 32.55 17.77
C PRO A 896 -51.58 33.12 16.51
N LEU A 897 -52.77 33.72 16.68
CA LEU A 897 -53.60 34.23 15.59
C LEU A 897 -52.87 35.24 14.71
N GLY A 898 -52.05 36.13 15.28
CA GLY A 898 -51.28 37.12 14.52
C GLY A 898 -50.29 36.50 13.52
N SER A 899 -49.55 35.47 13.96
CA SER A 899 -48.66 34.71 13.08
C SER A 899 -49.44 33.86 12.08
N TRP A 900 -50.59 33.33 12.50
CA TRP A 900 -51.48 32.56 11.64
C TRP A 900 -51.98 33.43 10.47
N VAL A 901 -52.57 34.61 10.74
CA VAL A 901 -53.07 35.58 9.76
C VAL A 901 -51.97 36.03 8.79
N ASN A 902 -50.79 36.40 9.31
CA ASN A 902 -49.69 36.87 8.46
C ASN A 902 -49.21 35.80 7.47
N SER A 903 -49.15 34.54 7.90
CA SER A 903 -48.77 33.44 7.03
C SER A 903 -49.74 33.25 5.86
N ARG A 904 -51.03 33.62 6.02
CA ARG A 904 -52.07 33.50 4.99
C ARG A 904 -51.93 34.62 3.96
N ARG A 905 -51.65 35.86 4.41
CA ARG A 905 -51.28 36.97 3.52
C ARG A 905 -50.08 36.61 2.63
N ILE A 906 -49.03 36.01 3.21
CA ILE A 906 -47.85 35.57 2.47
C ILE A 906 -48.21 34.47 1.46
N LYS A 907 -49.02 33.48 1.86
CA LYS A 907 -49.42 32.39 0.96
C LYS A 907 -50.32 32.85 -0.19
N PHE A 908 -51.20 33.82 0.06
CA PHE A 908 -52.05 34.46 -0.95
C PHE A 908 -51.22 35.23 -1.98
N ASN A 909 -50.28 36.06 -1.53
CA ASN A 909 -49.35 36.77 -2.44
C ASN A 909 -48.46 35.83 -3.28
N LYS A 910 -48.29 34.58 -2.84
CA LYS A 910 -47.54 33.53 -3.55
C LYS A 910 -48.42 32.59 -4.38
N ASN A 911 -49.71 32.86 -4.52
CA ASN A 911 -50.69 32.01 -5.23
C ASN A 911 -50.68 30.54 -4.74
N SER A 912 -50.46 30.33 -3.43
CA SER A 912 -50.28 29.00 -2.82
C SER A 912 -51.37 28.64 -1.80
N LEU A 913 -52.47 29.38 -1.80
CA LEU A 913 -53.63 29.15 -0.94
C LEU A 913 -54.80 28.66 -1.81
N ASP A 914 -55.49 27.63 -1.31
CA ASP A 914 -56.63 27.02 -2.01
C ASP A 914 -57.78 28.02 -2.21
N ALA A 915 -58.47 27.94 -3.34
CA ALA A 915 -59.53 28.87 -3.71
C ALA A 915 -60.73 28.85 -2.74
N THR A 916 -61.08 27.68 -2.18
CA THR A 916 -62.18 27.57 -1.20
C THR A 916 -61.82 28.26 0.12
N LYS A 917 -60.57 28.11 0.55
CA LYS A 917 -60.00 28.75 1.75
C LYS A 917 -59.88 30.27 1.62
N VAL A 918 -59.60 30.76 0.40
CA VAL A 918 -59.63 32.20 0.10
C VAL A 918 -61.05 32.74 0.19
N ALA A 919 -62.04 32.03 -0.35
CA ALA A 919 -63.45 32.44 -0.29
C ALA A 919 -63.97 32.50 1.16
N GLU A 920 -63.61 31.52 1.99
CA GLU A 920 -63.96 31.48 3.42
C GLU A 920 -63.40 32.69 4.19
N LEU A 921 -62.12 33.03 4.00
CA LEU A 921 -61.52 34.21 4.64
C LEU A 921 -62.11 35.53 4.10
N ASN A 922 -62.42 35.60 2.80
CA ASN A 922 -63.07 36.78 2.22
C ASN A 922 -64.46 37.03 2.83
N ALA A 923 -65.22 35.97 3.11
CA ALA A 923 -66.54 36.09 3.73
C ALA A 923 -66.49 36.73 5.13
N LEU A 924 -65.38 36.53 5.86
CA LEU A 924 -65.14 37.15 7.17
C LEU A 924 -64.63 38.60 7.09
N GLY A 925 -64.44 39.16 5.89
CA GLY A 925 -63.88 40.52 5.72
C GLY A 925 -62.37 40.60 5.96
N PHE A 926 -61.64 39.53 5.61
CA PHE A 926 -60.19 39.47 5.81
C PHE A 926 -59.42 40.54 5.03
N ILE A 927 -58.55 41.27 5.73
CA ILE A 927 -57.72 42.32 5.13
C ILE A 927 -56.42 41.71 4.59
N TRP A 928 -56.32 41.59 3.27
CA TRP A 928 -55.14 41.07 2.57
C TRP A 928 -53.98 42.08 2.55
N ASP A 929 -54.27 43.36 2.26
CA ASP A 929 -53.29 44.46 2.28
C ASP A 929 -53.50 45.38 3.48
N ALA A 930 -52.74 45.11 4.54
CA ALA A 930 -52.78 45.86 5.79
C ALA A 930 -52.17 47.27 5.66
N GLU A 931 -51.24 47.49 4.73
CA GLU A 931 -50.54 48.78 4.61
C GLU A 931 -51.43 49.83 3.95
N THR A 932 -52.11 49.46 2.87
CA THR A 932 -53.02 50.35 2.15
C THR A 932 -54.21 50.73 3.02
N TYR A 933 -54.79 49.77 3.77
CA TYR A 933 -55.87 50.02 4.71
C TYR A 933 -55.47 51.02 5.82
N SER A 934 -54.30 50.82 6.45
CA SER A 934 -53.82 51.70 7.52
C SER A 934 -53.45 53.12 7.04
N TRP A 935 -53.09 53.29 5.76
CA TRP A 935 -52.80 54.59 5.16
C TRP A 935 -54.06 55.44 5.01
N GLN A 936 -55.12 54.87 4.42
CA GLN A 936 -56.40 55.57 4.17
C GLN A 936 -57.07 56.00 5.48
N GLU A 937 -57.11 55.11 6.47
CA GLU A 937 -57.62 55.42 7.82
C GLU A 937 -56.84 56.59 8.47
N GLY A 938 -55.50 56.56 8.40
CA GLY A 938 -54.67 57.61 8.99
C GLY A 938 -54.84 58.98 8.33
N ILE A 939 -55.01 59.02 7.00
CA ILE A 939 -55.31 60.25 6.26
C ILE A 939 -56.70 60.79 6.63
N GLY A 940 -57.71 59.92 6.74
CA GLY A 940 -59.06 60.32 7.16
C GLY A 940 -59.06 60.98 8.54
N HIS A 941 -58.36 60.39 9.50
CA HIS A 941 -58.21 60.97 10.84
C HIS A 941 -57.43 62.29 10.87
N LEU A 942 -56.39 62.41 10.04
CA LEU A 942 -55.64 63.66 9.91
C LEU A 942 -56.50 64.79 9.32
N LYS A 943 -57.30 64.50 8.28
CA LYS A 943 -58.25 65.46 7.69
C LYS A 943 -59.22 66.00 8.73
N ASN A 944 -59.81 65.12 9.54
CA ASN A 944 -60.73 65.51 10.60
C ASN A 944 -60.04 66.35 11.69
N TYR A 945 -58.81 65.98 12.08
CA TYR A 945 -58.05 66.76 13.06
C TYR A 945 -57.79 68.19 12.57
N ILE A 946 -57.35 68.36 11.32
CA ILE A 946 -57.05 69.66 10.73
C ILE A 946 -58.33 70.51 10.63
N ALA A 947 -59.46 69.90 10.29
CA ALA A 947 -60.75 70.59 10.24
C ALA A 947 -61.19 71.15 11.61
N ILE A 948 -60.82 70.49 12.71
CA ILE A 948 -61.21 70.90 14.07
C ILE A 948 -60.18 71.87 14.68
N GLN A 949 -58.89 71.58 14.56
CA GLN A 949 -57.82 72.31 15.25
C GLN A 949 -57.21 73.42 14.39
N GLY A 950 -57.45 73.42 13.08
CA GLY A 950 -56.94 74.42 12.13
C GLY A 950 -55.50 74.20 11.65
N ASP A 951 -54.77 73.22 12.22
CA ASP A 951 -53.41 72.87 11.84
C ASP A 951 -53.14 71.36 11.88
N SER A 952 -51.96 70.95 11.40
CA SER A 952 -51.51 69.55 11.44
C SER A 952 -50.53 69.25 12.60
N LEU A 953 -50.51 70.06 13.65
CA LEU A 953 -49.60 69.95 14.80
C LEU A 953 -50.15 68.99 15.84
N VAL A 954 -50.30 67.73 15.45
CA VAL A 954 -50.78 66.66 16.33
C VAL A 954 -49.72 66.33 17.39
N THR A 955 -50.09 66.38 18.67
CA THR A 955 -49.20 65.96 19.77
C THR A 955 -48.97 64.46 19.74
N LYS A 956 -47.79 63.98 20.17
CA LYS A 956 -47.41 62.55 20.09
C LYS A 956 -48.43 61.60 20.75
N ILE A 957 -49.04 62.06 21.84
CA ILE A 957 -49.98 61.27 22.65
C ILE A 957 -51.42 61.33 22.15
N TYR A 958 -51.71 62.19 21.17
CA TYR A 958 -53.06 62.38 20.68
C TYR A 958 -53.60 61.09 20.04
N LYS A 959 -54.80 60.72 20.49
CA LYS A 959 -55.64 59.68 19.91
C LYS A 959 -56.96 60.31 19.52
N THR A 960 -57.53 59.88 18.42
CA THR A 960 -58.89 60.26 18.00
C THR A 960 -59.93 59.57 18.89
N ASP A 961 -61.18 59.99 18.79
CA ASP A 961 -62.28 59.49 19.61
C ASP A 961 -62.53 57.98 19.45
N ASN A 962 -62.21 57.43 18.27
CA ASN A 962 -62.22 55.99 18.01
C ASN A 962 -60.91 55.28 18.41
N GLY A 963 -60.03 55.94 19.16
CA GLY A 963 -58.81 55.37 19.71
C GLY A 963 -57.61 55.32 18.76
N PHE A 964 -57.73 55.80 17.51
CA PHE A 964 -56.64 55.77 16.54
C PHE A 964 -55.48 56.70 16.99
N PRO A 965 -54.22 56.20 17.08
CA PRO A 965 -53.08 56.95 17.61
C PRO A 965 -52.49 57.91 16.58
N LEU A 966 -53.29 58.90 16.17
CA LEU A 966 -52.93 59.86 15.12
C LEU A 966 -51.63 60.60 15.43
N GLY A 967 -51.35 60.93 16.68
CA GLY A 967 -50.10 61.57 17.08
C GLY A 967 -48.83 60.76 16.79
N SER A 968 -48.90 59.45 17.01
CA SER A 968 -47.79 58.54 16.70
C SER A 968 -47.69 58.28 15.20
N TRP A 969 -48.84 58.21 14.52
CA TRP A 969 -48.91 58.05 13.07
C TRP A 969 -48.29 59.25 12.33
N VAL A 970 -48.71 60.49 12.65
CA VAL A 970 -48.18 61.74 12.07
C VAL A 970 -46.67 61.87 12.26
N ARG A 971 -46.17 61.55 13.46
CA ARG A 971 -44.73 61.57 13.75
C ARG A 971 -43.96 60.55 12.92
N SER A 972 -44.52 59.34 12.73
CA SER A 972 -43.92 58.33 11.87
C SER A 972 -43.82 58.80 10.42
N ARG A 973 -44.78 59.60 9.92
CA ARG A 973 -44.73 60.16 8.56
C ARG A 973 -43.65 61.23 8.42
N ARG A 974 -43.54 62.17 9.37
CA ARG A 974 -42.42 63.14 9.41
C ARG A 974 -41.06 62.44 9.41
N SER A 975 -40.90 61.40 10.23
CA SER A 975 -39.65 60.62 10.25
C SER A 975 -39.40 59.85 8.95
N ALA A 976 -40.43 59.36 8.28
CA ALA A 976 -40.29 58.62 7.03
C ALA A 976 -39.96 59.56 5.86
N PHE A 977 -40.49 60.79 5.86
CA PHE A 977 -40.15 61.84 4.88
C PHE A 977 -38.68 62.27 5.01
N ASN A 978 -38.23 62.58 6.24
CA ASN A 978 -36.82 62.93 6.50
C ASN A 978 -35.82 61.81 6.15
N LYS A 979 -36.29 60.56 6.01
CA LYS A 979 -35.49 59.38 5.65
C LYS A 979 -35.68 58.95 4.18
N ASN A 980 -36.37 59.74 3.35
CA ASN A 980 -36.71 59.40 1.96
C ASN A 980 -37.42 58.04 1.79
N ARG A 981 -38.23 57.62 2.76
CA ARG A 981 -38.99 56.34 2.76
C ARG A 981 -40.45 56.49 2.34
N LEU A 982 -40.86 57.69 1.95
CA LEU A 982 -42.24 58.03 1.63
C LEU A 982 -42.36 58.20 0.11
N VAL A 983 -43.28 57.46 -0.51
CA VAL A 983 -43.50 57.50 -1.97
C VAL A 983 -44.09 58.86 -2.37
N ALA A 984 -43.71 59.37 -3.54
CA ALA A 984 -44.07 60.72 -4.00
C ALA A 984 -45.58 61.03 -3.93
N VAL A 985 -46.44 60.08 -4.32
CA VAL A 985 -47.91 60.23 -4.27
C VAL A 985 -48.41 60.48 -2.85
N LYS A 986 -47.86 59.75 -1.87
CA LYS A 986 -48.20 59.86 -0.45
C LYS A 986 -47.71 61.18 0.17
N VAL A 987 -46.62 61.76 -0.35
CA VAL A 987 -46.13 63.09 0.03
C VAL A 987 -47.05 64.18 -0.53
N ALA A 988 -47.47 64.06 -1.79
CA ALA A 988 -48.40 64.99 -2.42
C ALA A 988 -49.74 65.07 -1.67
N GLU A 989 -50.30 63.91 -1.30
CA GLU A 989 -51.56 63.82 -0.54
C GLU A 989 -51.48 64.52 0.84
N LEU A 990 -50.34 64.44 1.53
CA LEU A 990 -50.13 65.14 2.80
C LEU A 990 -49.92 66.65 2.60
N ASN A 991 -49.24 67.06 1.52
CA ASN A 991 -49.02 68.47 1.21
C ASN A 991 -50.34 69.20 0.92
N GLU A 992 -51.27 68.57 0.20
CA GLU A 992 -52.60 69.15 -0.08
C GLU A 992 -53.40 69.45 1.20
N LEU A 993 -53.14 68.74 2.29
CA LEU A 993 -53.77 68.95 3.59
C LEU A 993 -53.13 70.07 4.41
N GLY A 994 -52.11 70.76 3.89
CA GLY A 994 -51.37 71.77 4.66
C GLY A 994 -50.49 71.17 5.75
N PHE A 995 -49.97 69.95 5.54
CA PHE A 995 -49.20 69.24 6.54
C PHE A 995 -47.86 69.93 6.86
N VAL A 996 -47.68 70.31 8.13
CA VAL A 996 -46.45 70.91 8.65
C VAL A 996 -45.37 69.84 8.82
N TRP A 997 -44.37 69.87 7.93
CA TRP A 997 -43.20 68.99 7.97
C TRP A 997 -42.16 69.44 9.01
N ASP A 998 -41.86 70.74 9.06
CA ASP A 998 -40.91 71.36 10.00
C ASP A 998 -41.65 72.23 11.02
N ILE A 999 -41.70 71.73 12.26
CA ILE A 999 -42.41 72.37 13.37
C ILE A 999 -41.62 73.58 13.90
N ASP A 1000 -40.28 73.55 13.84
CA ASP A 1000 -39.44 74.61 14.39
C ASP A 1000 -39.46 75.85 13.50
N ALA A 1001 -39.45 75.66 12.17
CA ALA A 1001 -39.64 76.74 11.20
C ALA A 1001 -41.03 77.39 11.34
N TYR A 1002 -42.09 76.57 11.50
CA TYR A 1002 -43.45 77.07 11.71
C TYR A 1002 -43.58 77.91 12.99
N ASN A 1003 -43.07 77.41 14.12
CA ASN A 1003 -43.11 78.13 15.41
C ASN A 1003 -42.27 79.42 15.43
N TRP A 1004 -41.20 79.49 14.63
CA TRP A 1004 -40.40 80.70 14.46
C TRP A 1004 -41.22 81.83 13.80
N LEU A 1005 -41.87 81.52 12.67
CA LEU A 1005 -42.67 82.47 11.91
C LEU A 1005 -43.84 83.02 12.74
N GLN A 1006 -44.54 82.15 13.47
CA GLN A 1006 -45.63 82.58 14.36
C GLN A 1006 -45.12 83.50 15.48
N GLY A 1007 -44.02 83.13 16.14
CA GLY A 1007 -43.45 83.93 17.22
C GLY A 1007 -42.95 85.31 16.78
N ILE A 1008 -42.34 85.41 15.60
CA ILE A 1008 -41.96 86.71 15.00
C ILE A 1008 -43.20 87.54 14.67
N GLY A 1009 -44.25 86.95 14.09
CA GLY A 1009 -45.50 87.65 13.80
C GLY A 1009 -46.15 88.23 15.05
N HIS A 1010 -46.24 87.44 16.12
CA HIS A 1010 -46.79 87.92 17.40
C HIS A 1010 -45.92 88.98 18.08
N LEU A 1011 -44.60 88.86 17.98
CA LEU A 1011 -43.68 89.88 18.50
C LEU A 1011 -43.84 91.22 17.76
N LYS A 1012 -43.96 91.18 16.42
CA LYS A 1012 -44.24 92.38 15.61
C LYS A 1012 -45.53 93.07 16.06
N ASN A 1013 -46.60 92.30 16.26
CA ASN A 1013 -47.89 92.84 16.73
C ASN A 1013 -47.81 93.42 18.15
N TYR A 1014 -47.05 92.78 19.05
CA TYR A 1014 -46.84 93.28 20.41
C TYR A 1014 -46.07 94.61 20.41
N ILE A 1015 -44.99 94.71 19.64
CA ILE A 1015 -44.19 95.94 19.55
C ILE A 1015 -45.02 97.08 18.97
N ALA A 1016 -45.88 96.79 17.98
CA ALA A 1016 -46.79 97.78 17.40
C ALA A 1016 -47.86 98.31 18.39
N THR A 1017 -48.19 97.56 19.44
CA THR A 1017 -49.25 97.91 20.40
C THR A 1017 -48.71 98.51 21.70
N GLU A 1018 -47.63 97.96 22.25
CA GLU A 1018 -47.06 98.37 23.55
C GLU A 1018 -45.84 99.32 23.39
N GLY A 1019 -45.31 99.48 22.18
CA GLY A 1019 -44.22 100.40 21.86
C GLY A 1019 -42.81 99.90 22.16
N ASP A 1020 -42.66 98.72 22.77
CA ASP A 1020 -41.36 98.08 23.03
C ASP A 1020 -41.41 96.54 22.89
N SER A 1021 -40.23 95.90 23.01
CA SER A 1021 -40.08 94.43 22.97
C SER A 1021 -39.93 93.79 24.37
N LEU A 1022 -40.27 94.51 25.44
CA LEU A 1022 -40.18 94.06 26.83
C LEU A 1022 -41.42 93.26 27.23
N VAL A 1023 -41.58 92.10 26.59
CA VAL A 1023 -42.68 91.18 26.90
C VAL A 1023 -42.48 90.52 28.26
N LYS A 1024 -43.46 90.68 29.17
CA LYS A 1024 -43.49 89.95 30.46
C LYS A 1024 -43.49 88.45 30.21
N GLN A 1025 -42.75 87.67 31.00
CA GLN A 1025 -42.65 86.21 30.80
C GLN A 1025 -44.00 85.48 30.78
N SER A 1026 -44.97 85.96 31.56
CA SER A 1026 -46.33 85.42 31.64
C SER A 1026 -47.24 85.83 30.49
N TYR A 1027 -46.82 86.78 29.63
CA TYR A 1027 -47.65 87.32 28.58
C TYR A 1027 -48.00 86.27 27.51
N LYS A 1028 -49.27 86.25 27.15
CA LYS A 1028 -49.84 85.49 26.04
C LYS A 1028 -50.62 86.45 25.16
N THR A 1029 -50.55 86.27 23.85
CA THR A 1029 -51.37 87.00 22.89
C THR A 1029 -52.84 86.58 22.98
N GLY A 1030 -53.74 87.32 22.31
CA GLY A 1030 -55.19 87.07 22.35
C GLY A 1030 -55.63 85.70 21.80
N ASP A 1031 -54.81 85.07 20.96
CA ASP A 1031 -54.96 83.71 20.45
C ASP A 1031 -54.25 82.65 21.32
N GLY A 1032 -53.71 83.06 22.48
CA GLY A 1032 -53.12 82.17 23.47
C GLY A 1032 -51.65 81.82 23.23
N PHE A 1033 -51.00 82.35 22.18
CA PHE A 1033 -49.58 82.12 21.94
C PHE A 1033 -48.72 82.70 23.09
N PRO A 1034 -47.84 81.90 23.74
CA PRO A 1034 -47.08 82.33 24.91
C PRO A 1034 -45.86 83.16 24.53
N LEU A 1035 -46.11 84.34 23.96
CA LEU A 1035 -45.09 85.24 23.44
C LEU A 1035 -44.04 85.60 24.49
N GLY A 1036 -44.42 85.79 25.76
CA GLY A 1036 -43.48 86.08 26.85
C GLY A 1036 -42.47 84.97 27.11
N LYS A 1037 -42.91 83.70 27.07
CA LYS A 1037 -42.01 82.54 27.18
C LYS A 1037 -41.14 82.41 25.93
N TRP A 1038 -41.74 82.61 24.75
CA TRP A 1038 -41.05 82.51 23.48
C TRP A 1038 -39.90 83.54 23.38
N VAL A 1039 -40.17 84.81 23.71
CA VAL A 1039 -39.20 85.91 23.79
C VAL A 1039 -38.06 85.60 24.77
N ASN A 1040 -38.38 85.14 25.98
CA ASN A 1040 -37.35 84.79 26.97
C ASN A 1040 -36.48 83.61 26.52
N MET A 1041 -37.05 82.60 25.86
CA MET A 1041 -36.26 81.51 25.28
C MET A 1041 -35.28 82.01 24.21
N ARG A 1042 -35.62 83.06 23.45
CA ARG A 1042 -34.70 83.66 22.47
C ARG A 1042 -33.56 84.42 23.16
N ARG A 1043 -33.86 85.20 24.21
CA ARG A 1043 -32.83 85.85 25.04
C ARG A 1043 -31.84 84.84 25.62
N ASP A 1044 -32.35 83.75 26.18
CA ASP A 1044 -31.54 82.65 26.70
C ASP A 1044 -30.70 81.95 25.62
N SER A 1045 -31.26 81.77 24.43
CA SER A 1045 -30.57 81.14 23.30
C SER A 1045 -29.47 82.05 22.73
N PHE A 1046 -29.69 83.37 22.70
CA PHE A 1046 -28.68 84.35 22.31
C PHE A 1046 -27.52 84.41 23.33
N LYS A 1047 -27.82 84.46 24.63
CA LYS A 1047 -26.80 84.39 25.70
C LYS A 1047 -25.92 83.14 25.62
N LYS A 1048 -26.47 82.04 25.10
CA LYS A 1048 -25.78 80.74 24.94
C LYS A 1048 -25.15 80.54 23.55
N ASN A 1049 -25.12 81.54 22.67
CA ASN A 1049 -24.67 81.43 21.27
C ASN A 1049 -25.36 80.30 20.47
N ARG A 1050 -26.65 80.03 20.75
CA ARG A 1050 -27.46 78.98 20.10
C ARG A 1050 -28.46 79.53 19.08
N LEU A 1051 -28.43 80.83 18.80
CA LEU A 1051 -29.31 81.47 17.82
C LEU A 1051 -28.54 81.74 16.53
N GLU A 1052 -29.13 81.36 15.39
CA GLU A 1052 -28.54 81.59 14.07
C GLU A 1052 -28.41 83.09 13.78
N ALA A 1053 -27.34 83.47 13.07
CA ALA A 1053 -27.04 84.88 12.79
C ALA A 1053 -28.18 85.61 12.03
N SER A 1054 -28.84 84.94 11.09
CA SER A 1054 -30.00 85.47 10.36
C SER A 1054 -31.19 85.78 11.28
N LYS A 1055 -31.44 84.91 12.26
CA LYS A 1055 -32.51 85.03 13.25
C LYS A 1055 -32.23 86.12 14.29
N VAL A 1056 -30.96 86.32 14.63
CA VAL A 1056 -30.52 87.47 15.45
C VAL A 1056 -30.73 88.78 14.69
N ALA A 1057 -30.38 88.83 13.39
CA ALA A 1057 -30.60 90.00 12.56
C ALA A 1057 -32.08 90.36 12.43
N GLU A 1058 -32.95 89.37 12.18
CA GLU A 1058 -34.40 89.55 12.08
C GLU A 1058 -35.01 90.11 13.38
N LEU A 1059 -34.53 89.68 14.55
CA LEU A 1059 -34.97 90.23 15.84
C LEU A 1059 -34.41 91.64 16.10
N ASN A 1060 -33.17 91.92 15.70
CA ASN A 1060 -32.57 93.24 15.83
C ASN A 1060 -33.31 94.31 15.02
N GLU A 1061 -33.74 94.00 13.80
CA GLU A 1061 -34.53 94.91 12.97
C GLU A 1061 -35.85 95.33 13.63
N LEU A 1062 -36.40 94.48 14.49
CA LEU A 1062 -37.63 94.77 15.25
C LEU A 1062 -37.39 95.60 16.51
N GLY A 1063 -36.16 96.03 16.79
CA GLY A 1063 -35.83 96.75 18.03
C GLY A 1063 -35.86 95.84 19.26
N PHE A 1064 -35.49 94.56 19.11
CA PHE A 1064 -35.54 93.58 20.19
C PHE A 1064 -34.50 93.86 21.30
N VAL A 1065 -34.98 94.01 22.54
CA VAL A 1065 -34.13 94.25 23.71
C VAL A 1065 -33.62 92.92 24.27
N TRP A 1066 -32.31 92.68 24.06
CA TRP A 1066 -31.62 91.47 24.51
C TRP A 1066 -31.27 91.46 25.99
N LYS A 1067 -31.02 92.63 26.58
CA LYS A 1067 -30.57 92.78 27.97
C LYS A 1067 -31.53 93.73 28.70
N VAL A 1068 -32.32 93.18 29.61
CA VAL A 1068 -33.19 93.95 30.51
C VAL A 1068 -32.34 94.31 31.73
N LEU A 1069 -32.24 95.60 32.07
CA LEU A 1069 -31.49 96.07 33.24
C LEU A 1069 -32.23 95.76 34.53
#